data_AF-A0A1E7N4D5-F1
#
_entry.id   AF-A0A1E7N4D5-F1
#
_cell.length_a   1.000
_cell.length_b   1.000
_cell.length_c   1.000
_cell.angle_alpha   90.00
_cell.angle_beta   90.00
_cell.angle_gamma   90.00
#
_symmetry.space_group_name_H-M   'P 1'
#
loop_
_entity.id
_entity.type
_entity.pdbx_description
1 polymer ?
#
loop_
_entity_poly.entity_id
_entity_poly.type
_entity_poly.pdbx_seq_one_letter_code
_entity_poly.pdbx_strand_id
1 'polypeptide(L)'
;MRHRSLAVAAAIAVLPLTAVSLGVSSAQAATPHAAPRVALPNTVNPAVAHSEKKGDVPAEQQISVAVSLKLRNAAELDRFLTAVTTPGAPEFGKYLTPQQFSDRFAPTQQAVDQVKAYLAAQGLTVGDVSANRQVVNAHGTAAQISQAFATHESSYLDRQSSRAFFANDAAASIPAELASVVEGVSGLDNHAVRKGRIAAPNAATATPSGMTPTQYQGAYNLNRTGADGTGTTVALWEFDGYKASDLTTYDAQYGLTGPAVSTVPVDGADYDSSPGQGEGEVELDSEIVRGAAPKATQLLYEAPNSDQGEIDMANKIVADNKVSVISISWGTCEPDTTASSMTAVDNAFKQAAAQGISVFSASGDDGSRDCTRSASGSGVTSVDFPASSPHQTGVGGTNLKVSGTNTYSSESAWSTAGGGVSTVFAKPSWQTGTGIGGTMRTVPDVASNADPQSGFAIYSGGAWAVYGGTSAAAPLWAGYAAQFNQKAKAAGQPALGEASPRLYAVANSSSYGSAFHDVTTGANQDFSTKAGYDQVTGWGSPVADALTTALLGGTTGGTTPPPTGGCTAAQLIGNGGFETGTAAPWNTSSGVVDNSSSEPAHSGSWKAWLDGYGSAHTDTLSQTVSVPAGCASATLTLALHIDTAETGSTAYDTLTLKAGSTTLKTWSNADAAAGYVQQTLDLSSFAGKTVTLTFTGTEDGSNQTSFVIDDVALNVK
;
A
#
# COMPACT_ATOMS: atom_id res chain seq x y z
N MET A 1 -99.39 -10.83 72.46
CA MET A 1 -98.15 -11.62 72.63
C MET A 1 -97.01 -10.64 72.81
N ARG A 2 -96.43 -10.62 74.00
CA ARG A 2 -95.51 -9.61 74.52
C ARG A 2 -94.17 -10.29 74.85
N HIS A 3 -93.14 -9.45 74.86
CA HIS A 3 -91.88 -9.57 75.63
C HIS A 3 -90.77 -10.41 74.98
N ARG A 4 -89.65 -9.77 74.61
CA ARG A 4 -88.46 -9.45 75.47
C ARG A 4 -87.74 -10.74 75.89
N SER A 5 -86.43 -10.88 76.01
CA SER A 5 -85.22 -10.10 75.73
C SER A 5 -84.07 -10.95 76.33
N LEU A 6 -82.89 -10.88 75.73
CA LEU A 6 -81.55 -10.97 76.34
C LEU A 6 -80.94 -12.29 76.88
N ALA A 7 -79.63 -12.40 76.53
CA ALA A 7 -78.47 -12.91 77.29
C ALA A 7 -78.20 -14.43 77.31
N VAL A 8 -76.97 -14.97 77.26
CA VAL A 8 -75.57 -14.48 77.18
C VAL A 8 -74.64 -15.69 76.88
N ALA A 9 -73.43 -15.40 76.37
CA ALA A 9 -72.15 -16.16 76.44
C ALA A 9 -71.90 -17.46 75.62
N ALA A 10 -70.93 -17.27 74.72
CA ALA A 10 -69.86 -18.13 74.22
C ALA A 10 -69.64 -19.54 74.80
N ALA A 11 -69.40 -20.48 73.87
CA ALA A 11 -68.31 -21.44 73.95
C ALA A 11 -67.79 -21.75 72.53
N ILE A 12 -66.49 -21.63 72.33
CA ILE A 12 -65.76 -21.94 71.10
C ILE A 12 -65.53 -23.46 71.03
N ALA A 13 -65.81 -24.09 69.89
CA ALA A 13 -65.19 -25.36 69.50
C ALA A 13 -65.13 -25.48 67.97
N VAL A 14 -63.98 -25.98 67.53
CA VAL A 14 -63.37 -25.93 66.20
C VAL A 14 -63.99 -26.93 65.22
N LEU A 15 -64.12 -26.54 63.94
CA LEU A 15 -64.36 -27.44 62.81
C LEU A 15 -63.32 -27.15 61.70
N PRO A 16 -62.73 -28.17 61.07
CA PRO A 16 -61.65 -28.00 60.10
C PRO A 16 -62.19 -27.54 58.74
N LEU A 17 -61.66 -26.42 58.26
CA LEU A 17 -61.89 -25.94 56.89
C LEU A 17 -60.98 -26.72 55.94
N THR A 18 -61.58 -27.51 55.06
CA THR A 18 -60.91 -28.05 53.87
C THR A 18 -60.54 -26.90 52.95
N ALA A 19 -59.23 -26.61 52.84
CA ALA A 19 -58.70 -25.62 51.93
C ALA A 19 -58.83 -26.10 50.48
N VAL A 20 -59.74 -25.48 49.72
CA VAL A 20 -59.69 -25.51 48.26
C VAL A 20 -58.52 -24.62 47.85
N SER A 21 -57.41 -25.24 47.43
CA SER A 21 -56.28 -24.54 46.83
C SER A 21 -56.68 -24.03 45.45
N LEU A 22 -57.03 -22.75 45.35
CA LEU A 22 -56.94 -22.01 44.09
C LEU A 22 -55.46 -21.98 43.72
N GLY A 23 -55.07 -22.83 42.77
CA GLY A 23 -53.75 -22.79 42.17
C GLY A 23 -53.58 -21.46 41.46
N VAL A 24 -53.02 -20.48 42.16
CA VAL A 24 -52.44 -19.31 41.52
C VAL A 24 -51.25 -19.84 40.75
N SER A 25 -51.37 -19.97 39.42
CA SER A 25 -50.19 -20.11 38.58
C SER A 25 -49.36 -18.85 38.79
N SER A 26 -48.37 -18.93 39.68
CA SER A 26 -47.24 -18.02 39.67
C SER A 26 -46.62 -18.18 38.28
N ALA A 27 -46.94 -17.25 37.38
CA ALA A 27 -46.12 -17.03 36.21
C ALA A 27 -44.72 -16.76 36.76
N GLN A 28 -43.82 -17.74 36.71
CA GLN A 28 -42.40 -17.46 36.78
C GLN A 28 -42.17 -16.41 35.70
N ALA A 29 -41.87 -15.16 36.11
CA ALA A 29 -41.29 -14.21 35.20
C ALA A 29 -40.07 -14.93 34.60
N ALA A 30 -40.13 -15.21 33.30
CA ALA A 30 -38.98 -15.74 32.60
C ALA A 30 -37.83 -14.80 32.92
N THR A 31 -36.77 -15.32 33.54
CA THR A 31 -35.52 -14.59 33.62
C THR A 31 -35.21 -14.14 32.20
N PRO A 32 -35.00 -12.84 31.93
CA PRO A 32 -34.69 -12.39 30.58
C PRO A 32 -33.48 -13.20 30.15
N HIS A 33 -33.67 -14.09 29.17
CA HIS A 33 -32.55 -14.79 28.56
C HIS A 33 -31.67 -13.67 28.00
N ALA A 34 -30.45 -13.56 28.51
CA ALA A 34 -29.47 -12.66 27.95
C ALA A 34 -29.40 -12.94 26.44
N ALA A 35 -29.53 -11.89 25.63
CA ALA A 35 -29.49 -12.04 24.18
C ALA A 35 -28.24 -12.83 23.79
N PRO A 36 -28.35 -13.81 22.87
CA PRO A 36 -27.18 -14.55 22.42
C PRO A 36 -26.13 -13.56 21.92
N ARG A 37 -24.86 -13.72 22.35
CA ARG A 37 -23.77 -12.82 21.98
C ARG A 37 -22.84 -13.48 20.97
N VAL A 38 -22.26 -12.66 20.10
CA VAL A 38 -21.26 -13.04 19.11
C VAL A 38 -19.94 -12.39 19.51
N ALA A 39 -18.88 -13.19 19.55
CA ALA A 39 -17.53 -12.69 19.81
C ALA A 39 -17.06 -11.82 18.63
N LEU A 40 -16.42 -10.70 18.96
CA LEU A 40 -15.60 -9.90 18.09
C LEU A 40 -14.16 -10.37 18.30
N PRO A 41 -13.66 -11.34 17.52
CA PRO A 41 -12.30 -11.83 17.70
C PRO A 41 -11.29 -10.70 17.48
N ASN A 42 -10.11 -10.83 18.08
CA ASN A 42 -8.96 -9.95 17.88
C ASN A 42 -9.16 -8.49 18.36
N THR A 43 -10.01 -8.28 19.38
CA THR A 43 -10.13 -7.00 20.11
C THR A 43 -9.34 -6.98 21.42
N VAL A 44 -8.52 -8.00 21.70
CA VAL A 44 -7.59 -8.00 22.84
C VAL A 44 -6.25 -7.51 22.32
N ASN A 45 -5.68 -6.49 22.97
CA ASN A 45 -4.36 -6.00 22.61
C ASN A 45 -3.31 -7.13 22.78
N PRO A 46 -2.52 -7.46 21.74
CA PRO A 46 -1.51 -8.51 21.80
C PRO A 46 -0.49 -8.35 22.95
N ALA A 47 -0.22 -7.12 23.40
CA ALA A 47 0.67 -6.84 24.52
C ALA A 47 0.20 -7.43 25.86
N VAL A 48 -1.10 -7.72 26.01
CA VAL A 48 -1.65 -8.39 27.21
C VAL A 48 -0.95 -9.72 27.47
N ALA A 49 -0.67 -10.50 26.41
CA ALA A 49 -0.02 -11.80 26.53
C ALA A 49 1.41 -11.73 27.10
N HIS A 50 2.03 -10.55 27.07
CA HIS A 50 3.42 -10.30 27.50
C HIS A 50 3.53 -9.38 28.72
N SER A 51 2.40 -9.01 29.32
CA SER A 51 2.33 -8.02 30.40
C SER A 51 1.93 -8.63 31.73
N GLU A 52 2.25 -7.95 32.82
CA GLU A 52 1.85 -8.36 34.16
C GLU A 52 0.54 -7.71 34.57
N LYS A 53 -0.52 -8.51 34.77
CA LYS A 53 -1.78 -8.03 35.34
C LYS A 53 -1.56 -7.55 36.78
N LYS A 54 -1.92 -6.30 37.06
CA LYS A 54 -1.78 -5.63 38.37
C LYS A 54 -3.07 -5.59 39.19
N GLY A 55 -4.21 -5.76 38.53
CA GLY A 55 -5.53 -5.72 39.17
C GLY A 55 -6.58 -5.26 38.18
N ASP A 56 -7.79 -5.01 38.69
CA ASP A 56 -8.90 -4.53 37.88
C ASP A 56 -8.79 -3.01 37.67
N VAL A 57 -9.26 -2.53 36.53
CA VAL A 57 -9.50 -1.09 36.35
C VAL A 57 -10.58 -0.65 37.34
N PRO A 58 -10.43 0.51 38.03
CA PRO A 58 -11.48 1.04 38.89
C PRO A 58 -12.81 1.16 38.13
N ALA A 59 -13.90 0.62 38.71
CA ALA A 59 -15.20 0.54 38.05
C ALA A 59 -15.73 1.87 37.49
N GLU A 60 -15.36 2.99 38.12
CA GLU A 60 -15.78 4.36 37.76
C GLU A 60 -14.83 5.08 36.79
N GLN A 61 -13.70 4.46 36.44
CA GLN A 61 -12.76 5.04 35.48
C GLN A 61 -13.48 5.24 34.14
N GLN A 62 -13.37 6.45 33.58
CA GLN A 62 -13.96 6.75 32.28
C GLN A 62 -13.13 6.11 31.16
N ILE A 63 -13.82 5.47 30.23
CA ILE A 63 -13.24 4.85 29.03
C ILE A 63 -14.07 5.31 27.84
N SER A 64 -13.37 5.75 26.80
CA SER A 64 -13.94 6.06 25.49
C SER A 64 -13.68 4.90 24.54
N VAL A 65 -14.66 4.58 23.71
CA VAL A 65 -14.55 3.52 22.69
C VAL A 65 -15.06 4.01 21.34
N ALA A 66 -14.46 3.50 20.29
CA ALA A 66 -14.93 3.62 18.91
C ALA A 66 -15.52 2.29 18.45
N VAL A 67 -16.81 2.26 18.14
CA VAL A 67 -17.47 1.09 17.55
C VAL A 67 -17.45 1.23 16.03
N SER A 68 -16.58 0.45 15.38
CA SER A 68 -16.45 0.43 13.92
C SER A 68 -17.55 -0.44 13.30
N LEU A 69 -18.12 0.04 12.19
CA LEU A 69 -19.22 -0.60 11.47
C LEU A 69 -18.75 -1.18 10.13
N LYS A 70 -19.42 -2.26 9.72
CA LYS A 70 -19.16 -2.98 8.47
C LYS A 70 -19.48 -2.16 7.24
N LEU A 71 -18.51 -2.05 6.33
CA LEU A 71 -18.78 -1.61 4.96
C LEU A 71 -19.75 -2.59 4.27
N ARG A 72 -20.65 -2.04 3.45
CA ARG A 72 -21.58 -2.79 2.61
C ARG A 72 -20.95 -3.11 1.26
N ASN A 73 -21.45 -4.17 0.63
CA ASN A 73 -21.10 -4.54 -0.74
C ASN A 73 -19.58 -4.70 -0.96
N ALA A 74 -18.85 -5.30 -0.01
CA ALA A 74 -17.39 -5.41 -0.04
C ALA A 74 -16.83 -5.93 -1.38
N ALA A 75 -17.41 -7.00 -1.94
CA ALA A 75 -16.98 -7.54 -3.23
C ALA A 75 -17.24 -6.58 -4.43
N GLU A 76 -18.19 -5.65 -4.32
CA GLU A 76 -18.35 -4.56 -5.30
C GLU A 76 -17.32 -3.45 -5.08
N LEU A 77 -17.04 -3.09 -3.83
CA LEU A 77 -16.01 -2.13 -3.49
C LEU A 77 -14.65 -2.60 -4.02
N ASP A 78 -14.22 -3.83 -3.73
CA ASP A 78 -12.92 -4.35 -4.17
C ASP A 78 -12.77 -4.34 -5.71
N ARG A 79 -13.85 -4.69 -6.44
CA ARG A 79 -13.89 -4.58 -7.92
C ARG A 79 -13.78 -3.14 -8.38
N PHE A 80 -14.47 -2.21 -7.71
CA PHE A 80 -14.41 -0.80 -8.04
C PHE A 80 -13.02 -0.21 -7.80
N LEU A 81 -12.37 -0.53 -6.68
CA LEU A 81 -11.02 -0.06 -6.35
C LEU A 81 -9.98 -0.55 -7.38
N THR A 82 -10.12 -1.79 -7.85
CA THR A 82 -9.30 -2.30 -8.95
C THR A 82 -9.57 -1.53 -10.25
N ALA A 83 -10.84 -1.35 -10.62
CA ALA A 83 -11.21 -0.73 -11.89
C ALA A 83 -10.85 0.77 -11.94
N VAL A 84 -11.02 1.51 -10.83
CA VAL A 84 -10.77 2.96 -10.78
C VAL A 84 -9.28 3.31 -10.92
N THR A 85 -8.39 2.36 -10.60
CA THR A 85 -6.93 2.52 -10.70
C THR A 85 -6.31 1.88 -11.94
N THR A 86 -7.08 1.09 -12.71
CA THR A 86 -6.58 0.36 -13.89
C THR A 86 -6.74 1.16 -15.18
N PRO A 87 -5.66 1.63 -15.84
CA PRO A 87 -5.77 2.33 -17.12
C PRO A 87 -6.52 1.50 -18.17
N GLY A 88 -7.44 2.14 -18.90
CA GLY A 88 -8.27 1.49 -19.92
C GLY A 88 -9.56 0.86 -19.38
N ALA A 89 -9.71 0.68 -18.07
CA ALA A 89 -11.00 0.32 -17.48
C ALA A 89 -12.01 1.48 -17.65
N PRO A 90 -13.31 1.20 -17.84
CA PRO A 90 -14.32 2.26 -17.94
C PRO A 90 -14.40 3.17 -16.72
N GLU A 91 -14.06 2.67 -15.54
CA GLU A 91 -14.05 3.37 -14.25
C GLU A 91 -12.75 4.12 -13.98
N PHE A 92 -11.71 3.96 -14.79
CA PHE A 92 -10.39 4.55 -14.55
C PHE A 92 -10.50 6.06 -14.28
N GLY A 93 -10.01 6.49 -13.11
CA GLY A 93 -10.03 7.89 -12.70
C GLY A 93 -11.41 8.47 -12.37
N LYS A 94 -12.49 7.68 -12.44
CA LYS A 94 -13.85 8.09 -12.06
C LYS A 94 -14.06 7.89 -10.57
N TYR A 95 -13.29 8.63 -9.79
CA TYR A 95 -13.35 8.62 -8.33
C TYR A 95 -14.72 9.07 -7.82
N LEU A 96 -15.10 8.54 -6.66
CA LEU A 96 -16.36 8.85 -6.00
C LEU A 96 -16.24 10.09 -5.14
N THR A 97 -17.34 10.83 -5.03
CA THR A 97 -17.55 11.77 -3.93
C THR A 97 -17.84 11.02 -2.62
N PRO A 98 -17.66 11.65 -1.44
CA PRO A 98 -18.03 11.04 -0.16
C PRO A 98 -19.48 10.56 -0.09
N GLN A 99 -20.42 11.30 -0.71
CA GLN A 99 -21.82 10.89 -0.77
C GLN A 99 -22.01 9.63 -1.64
N GLN A 100 -21.40 9.57 -2.82
CA GLN A 100 -21.48 8.38 -3.69
C GLN A 100 -20.87 7.14 -3.04
N PHE A 101 -19.74 7.30 -2.32
CA PHE A 101 -19.19 6.21 -1.52
C PHE A 101 -20.17 5.80 -0.42
N SER A 102 -20.73 6.79 0.29
CA SER A 102 -21.64 6.55 1.40
C SER A 102 -22.93 5.82 0.99
N ASP A 103 -23.48 6.17 -0.17
CA ASP A 103 -24.70 5.55 -0.71
C ASP A 103 -24.46 4.09 -1.10
N ARG A 104 -23.27 3.78 -1.63
CA ARG A 104 -22.94 2.45 -2.15
C ARG A 104 -22.35 1.51 -1.11
N PHE A 105 -21.45 2.01 -0.26
CA PHE A 105 -20.54 1.18 0.53
C PHE A 105 -20.53 1.51 2.03
N ALA A 106 -20.83 2.74 2.46
CA ALA A 106 -20.87 3.02 3.90
C ALA A 106 -22.02 2.29 4.61
N PRO A 107 -21.91 2.08 5.94
CA PRO A 107 -23.02 1.62 6.77
C PRO A 107 -24.30 2.44 6.56
N THR A 108 -25.47 1.82 6.73
CA THR A 108 -26.74 2.54 6.62
C THR A 108 -27.02 3.37 7.87
N GLN A 109 -27.87 4.39 7.76
CA GLN A 109 -28.33 5.12 8.94
C GLN A 109 -29.02 4.19 9.95
N GLN A 110 -29.76 3.18 9.46
CA GLN A 110 -30.39 2.18 10.32
C GLN A 110 -29.37 1.37 11.13
N ALA A 111 -28.23 0.98 10.53
CA ALA A 111 -27.16 0.28 11.23
C ALA A 111 -26.55 1.15 12.34
N VAL A 112 -26.31 2.43 12.04
CA VAL A 112 -25.87 3.42 13.03
C VAL A 112 -26.89 3.53 14.17
N ASP A 113 -28.17 3.69 13.85
CA ASP A 113 -29.23 3.86 14.85
C ASP A 113 -29.38 2.63 15.76
N GLN A 114 -29.21 1.41 15.21
CA GLN A 114 -29.18 0.16 15.98
C GLN A 114 -28.04 0.14 17.00
N VAL A 115 -26.84 0.52 16.59
CA VAL A 115 -25.67 0.55 17.47
C VAL A 115 -25.79 1.65 18.52
N LYS A 116 -26.25 2.85 18.14
CA LYS A 116 -26.51 3.93 19.09
C LYS A 116 -27.55 3.53 20.15
N ALA A 117 -28.66 2.92 19.73
CA ALA A 117 -29.70 2.45 20.63
C ALA A 117 -29.16 1.39 21.61
N TYR A 118 -28.32 0.48 21.12
CA TYR A 118 -27.67 -0.52 21.95
C TYR A 118 -26.74 0.12 23.00
N LEU A 119 -25.83 1.00 22.58
CA LEU A 119 -24.87 1.64 23.47
C LEU A 119 -25.57 2.46 24.56
N ALA A 120 -26.59 3.25 24.17
CA ALA A 120 -27.42 3.99 25.11
C ALA A 120 -28.17 3.08 26.10
N ALA A 121 -28.66 1.92 25.65
CA ALA A 121 -29.32 0.94 26.51
C ALA A 121 -28.37 0.27 27.52
N GLN A 122 -27.05 0.25 27.22
CA GLN A 122 -26.01 -0.17 28.18
C GLN A 122 -25.60 0.95 29.15
N GLY A 123 -26.24 2.13 29.07
CA GLY A 123 -25.94 3.28 29.91
C GLY A 123 -24.71 4.08 29.47
N LEU A 124 -24.15 3.77 28.29
CA LEU A 124 -23.06 4.56 27.71
C LEU A 124 -23.63 5.84 27.10
N THR A 125 -22.86 6.92 27.21
CA THR A 125 -23.15 8.15 26.49
C THR A 125 -22.63 8.02 25.07
N VAL A 126 -23.54 8.01 24.11
CA VAL A 126 -23.19 8.00 22.69
C VAL A 126 -22.61 9.37 22.32
N GLY A 127 -21.37 9.36 21.81
CA GLY A 127 -20.67 10.51 21.29
C GLY A 127 -20.91 10.73 19.80
N ASP A 128 -19.90 11.26 19.13
CA ASP A 128 -19.98 11.57 17.71
C ASP A 128 -20.08 10.31 16.83
N VAL A 129 -20.76 10.48 15.70
CA VAL A 129 -20.78 9.49 14.61
C VAL A 129 -19.98 10.09 13.47
N SER A 130 -19.02 9.33 12.95
CA SER A 130 -18.23 9.79 11.81
C SER A 130 -19.15 10.13 10.62
N ALA A 131 -18.85 11.19 9.87
CA ALA A 131 -19.74 11.67 8.81
C ALA A 131 -19.95 10.63 7.69
N ASN A 132 -18.99 9.72 7.49
CA ASN A 132 -19.09 8.56 6.59
C ASN A 132 -19.78 7.34 7.23
N ARG A 133 -20.33 7.48 8.45
CA ARG A 133 -21.07 6.47 9.22
C ARG A 133 -20.29 5.19 9.56
N GLN A 134 -18.96 5.21 9.45
CA GLN A 134 -18.13 4.04 9.73
C GLN A 134 -17.84 3.84 11.22
N VAL A 135 -17.97 4.89 12.05
CA VAL A 135 -17.64 4.84 13.48
C VAL A 135 -18.74 5.49 14.32
N VAL A 136 -19.10 4.84 15.42
CA VAL A 136 -19.95 5.40 16.48
C VAL A 136 -19.14 5.45 17.77
N ASN A 137 -18.82 6.65 18.24
CA ASN A 137 -18.10 6.83 19.49
C ASN A 137 -19.05 6.75 20.69
N ALA A 138 -18.55 6.22 21.80
CA ALA A 138 -19.27 6.22 23.07
C ALA A 138 -18.29 6.30 24.24
N HIS A 139 -18.78 6.80 25.38
CA HIS A 139 -18.01 6.86 26.61
C HIS A 139 -18.86 6.45 27.81
N GLY A 140 -18.20 5.89 28.81
CA GLY A 140 -18.83 5.49 30.07
C GLY A 140 -17.80 5.00 31.07
N THR A 141 -18.29 4.50 32.20
CA THR A 141 -17.43 3.91 33.21
C THR A 141 -16.90 2.54 32.77
N ALA A 142 -15.76 2.11 33.31
CA ALA A 142 -15.21 0.78 33.03
C ALA A 142 -16.25 -0.32 33.26
N ALA A 143 -17.06 -0.24 34.33
CA ALA A 143 -18.13 -1.21 34.58
C ALA A 143 -19.21 -1.24 33.48
N GLN A 144 -19.57 -0.08 32.93
CA GLN A 144 -20.52 -0.01 31.81
C GLN A 144 -19.92 -0.58 30.53
N ILE A 145 -18.64 -0.34 30.27
CA ILE A 145 -17.91 -0.91 29.12
C ILE A 145 -17.80 -2.43 29.24
N SER A 146 -17.40 -2.95 30.42
CA SER A 146 -17.37 -4.40 30.70
C SER A 146 -18.72 -5.03 30.41
N GLN A 147 -19.81 -4.40 30.86
CA GLN A 147 -21.17 -4.89 30.65
C GLN A 147 -21.56 -4.82 29.16
N ALA A 148 -21.28 -3.70 28.49
CA ALA A 148 -21.64 -3.47 27.10
C ALA A 148 -20.91 -4.41 26.13
N PHE A 149 -19.70 -4.86 26.45
CA PHE A 149 -18.92 -5.71 25.56
C PHE A 149 -18.65 -7.11 26.11
N ALA A 150 -19.22 -7.44 27.28
CA ALA A 150 -18.95 -8.67 28.04
C ALA A 150 -17.44 -8.97 28.13
N THR A 151 -16.69 -7.93 28.47
CA THR A 151 -15.25 -7.93 28.71
C THR A 151 -14.97 -7.76 30.20
N HIS A 152 -13.69 -7.84 30.56
CA HIS A 152 -13.20 -7.46 31.87
C HIS A 152 -11.92 -6.66 31.71
N GLU A 153 -11.91 -5.44 32.22
CA GLU A 153 -10.88 -4.44 31.99
C GLU A 153 -9.90 -4.47 33.16
N SER A 154 -8.65 -4.79 32.86
CA SER A 154 -7.59 -4.90 33.87
C SER A 154 -6.49 -3.89 33.63
N SER A 155 -5.86 -3.50 34.73
CA SER A 155 -4.60 -2.76 34.71
C SER A 155 -3.43 -3.73 34.52
N TYR A 156 -2.52 -3.37 33.64
CA TYR A 156 -1.33 -4.13 33.29
C TYR A 156 -0.08 -3.27 33.42
N LEU A 157 1.06 -3.92 33.68
CA LEU A 157 2.38 -3.34 33.52
C LEU A 157 3.08 -4.07 32.38
N ASP A 158 3.39 -3.34 31.33
CA ASP A 158 4.28 -3.81 30.27
C ASP A 158 5.71 -3.87 30.82
N ARG A 159 6.28 -5.07 30.92
CA ARG A 159 7.62 -5.27 31.51
C ARG A 159 8.75 -4.76 30.63
N GLN A 160 8.52 -4.60 29.32
CA GLN A 160 9.55 -4.13 28.40
C GLN A 160 9.62 -2.61 28.37
N SER A 161 8.47 -1.95 28.24
CA SER A 161 8.40 -0.48 28.23
C SER A 161 8.31 0.14 29.63
N SER A 162 8.13 -0.68 30.68
CA SER A 162 7.84 -0.24 32.04
C SER A 162 6.63 0.69 32.14
N ARG A 163 5.70 0.60 31.17
CA ARG A 163 4.51 1.44 31.08
C ARG A 163 3.30 0.72 31.67
N ALA A 164 2.57 1.40 32.54
CA ALA A 164 1.26 0.95 32.97
C ALA A 164 0.21 1.24 31.88
N PHE A 165 -0.73 0.33 31.69
CA PHE A 165 -1.83 0.48 30.74
C PHE A 165 -3.07 -0.28 31.25
N PHE A 166 -4.24 -0.01 30.68
CA PHE A 166 -5.41 -0.87 30.80
C PHE A 166 -5.69 -1.58 29.50
N ALA A 167 -6.30 -2.76 29.58
CA ALA A 167 -6.82 -3.50 28.43
C ALA A 167 -7.94 -4.45 28.87
N ASN A 168 -8.78 -4.86 27.93
CA ASN A 168 -9.70 -5.98 28.11
C ASN A 168 -8.97 -7.33 28.13
N ASP A 169 -9.35 -8.21 29.07
CA ASP A 169 -8.72 -9.52 29.29
C ASP A 169 -9.16 -10.60 28.29
N ALA A 170 -10.29 -10.38 27.64
CA ALA A 170 -10.91 -11.33 26.73
C ALA A 170 -11.50 -10.60 25.52
N ALA A 171 -11.68 -11.34 24.42
CA ALA A 171 -12.30 -10.81 23.23
C ALA A 171 -13.67 -10.23 23.57
N ALA A 172 -13.93 -9.02 23.05
CA ALA A 172 -15.22 -8.38 23.20
C ALA A 172 -16.28 -9.22 22.51
N SER A 173 -17.52 -9.05 22.93
CA SER A 173 -18.67 -9.59 22.23
C SER A 173 -19.79 -8.55 22.17
N ILE A 174 -20.74 -8.78 21.29
CA ILE A 174 -21.92 -7.95 21.09
C ILE A 174 -23.15 -8.85 20.96
N PRO A 175 -24.37 -8.34 21.17
CA PRO A 175 -25.56 -9.10 20.86
C PRO A 175 -25.60 -9.57 19.39
N ALA A 176 -26.12 -10.76 19.15
CA ALA A 176 -26.14 -11.39 17.83
C ALA A 176 -26.88 -10.55 16.77
N GLU A 177 -27.86 -9.75 17.18
CA GLU A 177 -28.57 -8.80 16.31
C GLU A 177 -27.67 -7.70 15.72
N LEU A 178 -26.53 -7.40 16.36
CA LEU A 178 -25.56 -6.42 15.86
C LEU A 178 -24.44 -7.02 15.03
N ALA A 179 -24.31 -8.36 14.99
CA ALA A 179 -23.20 -9.04 14.34
C ALA A 179 -23.11 -8.77 12.83
N SER A 180 -24.21 -8.42 12.18
CA SER A 180 -24.23 -8.06 10.75
C SER A 180 -23.79 -6.62 10.48
N VAL A 181 -23.73 -5.75 11.50
CA VAL A 181 -23.45 -4.31 11.33
C VAL A 181 -22.18 -3.83 12.02
N VAL A 182 -21.79 -4.43 13.14
CA VAL A 182 -20.54 -4.09 13.84
C VAL A 182 -19.39 -4.90 13.28
N GLU A 183 -18.28 -4.22 13.01
CA GLU A 183 -16.99 -4.80 12.62
C GLU A 183 -16.11 -5.06 13.84
N GLY A 184 -16.00 -4.08 14.73
CA GLY A 184 -15.07 -4.13 15.84
C GLY A 184 -15.27 -3.01 16.85
N VAL A 185 -14.49 -3.05 17.92
CA VAL A 185 -14.49 -2.04 19.00
C VAL A 185 -13.04 -1.75 19.38
N SER A 186 -12.68 -0.48 19.38
CA SER A 186 -11.36 0.05 19.73
C SER A 186 -11.48 1.00 20.94
N GLY A 187 -10.36 1.35 21.58
CA GLY A 187 -10.34 2.12 22.84
C GLY A 187 -10.57 1.27 24.09
N LEU A 188 -10.63 -0.07 23.94
CA LEU A 188 -10.66 -1.02 25.07
C LEU A 188 -9.29 -1.18 25.75
N ASP A 189 -8.24 -0.57 25.19
CA ASP A 189 -6.92 -0.43 25.77
C ASP A 189 -6.35 0.98 25.57
N ASN A 190 -5.37 1.35 26.39
CA ASN A 190 -4.52 2.53 26.15
C ASN A 190 -3.05 2.16 25.95
N HIS A 191 -2.81 0.94 25.47
CA HIS A 191 -1.48 0.45 25.20
C HIS A 191 -0.99 0.88 23.81
N ALA A 192 -1.90 0.90 22.83
CA ALA A 192 -1.60 1.34 21.47
C ALA A 192 -1.12 2.81 21.43
N VAL A 193 0.16 3.01 21.16
CA VAL A 193 0.79 4.32 20.99
C VAL A 193 1.63 4.26 19.73
N ARG A 194 1.33 5.14 18.77
CA ARG A 194 2.09 5.26 17.53
C ARG A 194 3.36 6.04 17.79
N LYS A 195 4.43 5.64 17.13
CA LYS A 195 5.73 6.30 17.18
C LYS A 195 5.99 6.96 15.85
N GLY A 196 6.52 8.17 15.89
CA GLY A 196 7.17 8.77 14.73
C GLY A 196 8.30 7.88 14.25
N ARG A 197 8.39 7.64 12.94
CA ARG A 197 9.43 6.83 12.29
C ARG A 197 10.60 7.71 11.85
N ILE A 198 11.04 8.53 12.81
CA ILE A 198 12.09 9.52 12.70
C ILE A 198 13.37 9.01 13.34
N ALA A 199 14.46 9.13 12.60
CA ALA A 199 15.79 8.81 13.08
C ALA A 199 16.61 10.10 13.21
N ALA A 200 16.88 10.49 14.46
CA ALA A 200 17.75 11.62 14.76
C ALA A 200 19.23 11.20 14.81
N PRO A 201 20.12 11.92 14.12
CA PRO A 201 21.47 12.09 14.66
C PRO A 201 22.09 13.45 14.36
N ASN A 202 22.95 13.80 15.31
CA ASN A 202 23.74 15.02 15.49
C ASN A 202 23.04 16.16 16.21
N ALA A 203 23.84 16.82 17.05
CA ALA A 203 23.42 17.87 17.97
C ALA A 203 22.88 19.09 17.22
N ALA A 204 21.91 19.77 17.84
CA ALA A 204 21.35 21.02 17.36
C ALA A 204 22.44 22.06 17.03
N THR A 205 22.34 22.68 15.85
CA THR A 205 23.27 23.70 15.36
C THR A 205 22.57 25.03 15.06
N ALA A 206 23.35 26.11 15.01
CA ALA A 206 22.86 27.44 14.65
C ALA A 206 22.64 27.63 13.14
N THR A 207 23.31 26.83 12.30
CA THR A 207 23.21 26.87 10.84
C THR A 207 22.77 25.50 10.31
N PRO A 208 22.04 25.44 9.19
CA PRO A 208 21.60 24.18 8.61
C PRO A 208 22.81 23.30 8.25
N SER A 209 22.71 22.03 8.58
CA SER A 209 23.57 20.96 8.10
C SER A 209 22.68 19.81 7.65
N GLY A 210 23.13 18.97 6.72
CA GLY A 210 22.30 17.96 6.07
C GLY A 210 21.79 18.37 4.69
N MET A 211 20.92 17.54 4.13
CA MET A 211 20.37 17.65 2.79
C MET A 211 19.32 18.76 2.72
N THR A 212 19.49 19.66 1.76
CA THR A 212 18.61 20.80 1.51
C THR A 212 17.53 20.47 0.48
N PRO A 213 16.43 21.26 0.40
CA PRO A 213 15.43 21.17 -0.66
C PRO A 213 15.99 21.03 -2.06
N THR A 214 16.90 21.91 -2.46
CA THR A 214 17.52 21.89 -3.79
C THR A 214 18.23 20.57 -4.08
N GLN A 215 18.85 19.95 -3.07
CA GLN A 215 19.59 18.70 -3.23
C GLN A 215 18.65 17.50 -3.48
N TYR A 216 17.64 17.29 -2.64
CA TYR A 216 16.73 16.17 -2.86
C TYR A 216 15.79 16.41 -4.06
N GLN A 217 15.43 17.66 -4.34
CA GLN A 217 14.66 18.00 -5.53
C GLN A 217 15.41 17.63 -6.81
N GLY A 218 16.70 17.95 -6.89
CA GLY A 218 17.52 17.63 -8.04
C GLY A 218 17.94 16.16 -8.10
N ALA A 219 18.14 15.51 -6.94
CA ALA A 219 18.45 14.09 -6.89
C ALA A 219 17.30 13.23 -7.40
N TYR A 220 16.06 13.52 -6.99
CA TYR A 220 14.88 12.76 -7.43
C TYR A 220 14.15 13.37 -8.63
N ASN A 221 14.76 14.34 -9.33
CA ASN A 221 14.16 15.07 -10.44
C ASN A 221 12.80 15.74 -10.14
N LEU A 222 12.48 16.03 -8.88
CA LEU A 222 11.25 16.75 -8.49
C LEU A 222 11.22 18.15 -9.12
N ASN A 223 12.37 18.82 -9.24
CA ASN A 223 12.47 20.11 -9.91
C ASN A 223 12.26 20.05 -11.44
N ARG A 224 12.25 18.85 -12.04
CA ARG A 224 12.06 18.62 -13.48
C ARG A 224 10.65 18.22 -13.86
N THR A 225 9.79 17.90 -12.89
CA THR A 225 8.36 17.66 -13.16
C THR A 225 7.70 18.90 -13.75
N GLY A 226 8.23 20.10 -13.44
CA GLY A 226 7.68 21.40 -13.80
C GLY A 226 6.38 21.69 -13.05
N ALA A 227 6.21 21.11 -11.85
CA ALA A 227 5.13 21.32 -10.91
C ALA A 227 5.70 21.56 -9.51
N ASP A 228 4.93 22.25 -8.67
CA ASP A 228 5.32 22.71 -7.34
C ASP A 228 4.24 22.41 -6.29
N GLY A 229 3.22 21.62 -6.64
CA GLY A 229 2.08 21.29 -5.80
C GLY A 229 0.92 22.29 -5.88
N THR A 230 0.98 23.31 -6.74
CA THR A 230 -0.09 24.32 -6.85
C THR A 230 -1.46 23.68 -7.07
N GLY A 231 -2.42 24.05 -6.21
CA GLY A 231 -3.81 23.60 -6.31
C GLY A 231 -4.04 22.18 -5.80
N THR A 232 -3.07 21.62 -5.06
CA THR A 232 -3.19 20.35 -4.35
C THR A 232 -3.13 20.58 -2.85
N THR A 233 -3.71 19.65 -2.09
CA THR A 233 -3.70 19.67 -0.63
C THR A 233 -3.21 18.33 -0.11
N VAL A 234 -2.25 18.38 0.81
CA VAL A 234 -1.65 17.24 1.51
C VAL A 234 -2.16 17.25 2.95
N ALA A 235 -2.72 16.13 3.42
CA ALA A 235 -2.92 15.89 4.84
C ALA A 235 -1.62 15.36 5.45
N LEU A 236 -1.24 15.93 6.58
CA LEU A 236 -0.24 15.36 7.48
C LEU A 236 -0.97 14.72 8.65
N TRP A 237 -0.67 13.47 8.92
CA TRP A 237 -1.32 12.65 9.93
C TRP A 237 -0.50 12.68 11.20
N GLU A 238 -0.99 13.36 12.25
CA GLU A 238 -0.15 13.70 13.40
C GLU A 238 -0.78 13.38 14.74
N PHE A 239 0.08 13.03 15.69
CA PHE A 239 -0.28 12.78 17.09
C PHE A 239 0.40 13.76 18.06
N ASP A 240 0.93 14.87 17.53
CA ASP A 240 1.52 16.00 18.25
C ASP A 240 1.36 17.27 17.38
N GLY A 241 1.82 18.43 17.87
CA GLY A 241 1.70 19.73 17.19
C GLY A 241 3.04 20.29 16.71
N TYR A 242 3.01 21.50 16.16
CA TYR A 242 4.21 22.20 15.64
C TYR A 242 4.28 23.66 16.09
N LYS A 243 5.44 24.30 15.88
CA LYS A 243 5.56 25.75 15.99
C LYS A 243 5.55 26.40 14.61
N ALA A 244 4.55 27.24 14.35
CA ALA A 244 4.49 27.99 13.09
C ALA A 244 5.72 28.90 12.84
N SER A 245 6.41 29.34 13.90
CA SER A 245 7.67 30.10 13.79
C SER A 245 8.80 29.30 13.17
N ASP A 246 8.81 27.99 13.39
CA ASP A 246 9.92 27.12 13.03
C ASP A 246 9.82 26.84 11.53
N LEU A 247 8.62 26.48 11.06
CA LEU A 247 8.31 26.40 9.63
C LEU A 247 8.56 27.72 8.87
N THR A 248 8.27 28.87 9.49
CA THR A 248 8.57 30.18 8.88
C THR A 248 10.07 30.42 8.74
N THR A 249 10.86 29.94 9.70
CA THR A 249 12.32 30.04 9.66
C THR A 249 12.90 29.13 8.59
N TYR A 250 12.38 27.91 8.46
CA TYR A 250 12.74 26.99 7.38
C TYR A 250 12.45 27.57 6.00
N ASP A 251 11.23 28.07 5.78
CA ASP A 251 10.82 28.69 4.53
C ASP A 251 11.74 29.86 4.16
N ALA A 252 12.05 30.73 5.14
CA ALA A 252 12.94 31.86 4.94
C ALA A 252 14.38 31.43 4.59
N GLN A 253 14.90 30.38 5.23
CA GLN A 253 16.23 29.86 4.98
C GLN A 253 16.38 29.32 3.54
N TYR A 254 15.33 28.69 3.01
CA TYR A 254 15.35 28.06 1.68
C TYR A 254 14.62 28.85 0.59
N GLY A 255 14.11 30.04 0.91
CA GLY A 255 13.39 30.90 -0.04
C GLY A 255 12.08 30.29 -0.53
N LEU A 256 11.46 29.43 0.29
CA LEU A 256 10.20 28.78 -0.03
C LEU A 256 9.04 29.76 0.20
N THR A 257 8.01 29.65 -0.63
CA THR A 257 6.82 30.50 -0.53
C THR A 257 5.59 29.61 -0.67
N GLY A 258 5.02 29.17 0.45
CA GLY A 258 3.82 28.32 0.46
C GLY A 258 2.68 28.93 1.27
N PRO A 259 1.48 28.34 1.20
CA PRO A 259 0.42 28.61 2.18
C PRO A 259 0.93 28.31 3.60
N ALA A 260 0.37 29.02 4.58
CA ALA A 260 0.54 28.63 5.98
C ALA A 260 -0.07 27.24 6.20
N VAL A 261 0.57 26.41 7.04
CA VAL A 261 -0.03 25.16 7.53
C VAL A 261 -1.21 25.53 8.43
N SER A 262 -2.25 24.71 8.39
CA SER A 262 -3.41 24.85 9.28
C SER A 262 -3.79 23.52 9.91
N THR A 263 -4.07 23.57 11.20
CA THR A 263 -4.46 22.41 12.00
C THR A 263 -5.96 22.13 11.89
N VAL A 264 -6.29 20.84 11.80
CA VAL A 264 -7.62 20.29 11.80
C VAL A 264 -7.74 19.37 13.02
N PRO A 265 -8.38 19.84 14.10
CA PRO A 265 -8.49 19.06 15.33
C PRO A 265 -9.39 17.84 15.13
N VAL A 266 -8.94 16.70 15.65
CA VAL A 266 -9.70 15.45 15.78
C VAL A 266 -9.87 15.17 17.27
N ASP A 267 -11.10 14.88 17.70
CA ASP A 267 -11.44 14.67 19.12
C ASP A 267 -11.01 15.80 20.06
N GLY A 268 -10.89 17.01 19.51
CA GLY A 268 -10.47 18.21 20.24
C GLY A 268 -8.97 18.31 20.50
N ALA A 269 -8.13 17.46 19.90
CA ALA A 269 -6.68 17.61 19.94
C ALA A 269 -6.22 18.85 19.17
N ASP A 270 -5.43 19.68 19.84
CA ASP A 270 -4.73 20.86 19.32
C ASP A 270 -3.51 21.07 20.21
N TYR A 271 -2.35 20.64 19.72
CA TYR A 271 -1.08 20.61 20.44
C TYR A 271 -0.18 21.80 20.09
N ASP A 272 -0.53 22.62 19.09
CA ASP A 272 0.30 23.70 18.55
C ASP A 272 0.72 24.76 19.59
N SER A 273 -0.12 24.99 20.60
CA SER A 273 0.20 25.93 21.68
C SER A 273 1.32 25.45 22.61
N SER A 274 1.53 24.14 22.69
CA SER A 274 2.55 23.49 23.50
C SER A 274 2.90 22.11 22.91
N PRO A 275 3.62 22.06 21.78
CA PRO A 275 4.04 20.80 21.18
C PRO A 275 4.80 19.93 22.17
N GLY A 276 4.56 18.62 22.09
CA GLY A 276 5.16 17.60 22.92
C GLY A 276 6.49 17.08 22.37
N GLN A 277 6.73 15.78 22.58
CA GLN A 277 7.98 15.14 22.15
C GLN A 277 7.99 14.78 20.66
N GLY A 278 6.84 14.84 19.99
CA GLY A 278 6.67 14.64 18.56
C GLY A 278 6.85 15.90 17.72
N GLU A 279 7.14 17.07 18.32
CA GLU A 279 7.30 18.34 17.58
C GLU A 279 8.23 18.19 16.35
N GLY A 280 9.38 17.54 16.53
CA GLY A 280 10.34 17.33 15.43
C GLY A 280 9.87 16.38 14.32
N GLU A 281 8.94 15.47 14.62
CA GLU A 281 8.27 14.61 13.62
C GLU A 281 7.33 15.43 12.75
N VAL A 282 6.44 16.19 13.41
CA VAL A 282 5.45 17.04 12.74
C VAL A 282 6.14 18.08 11.84
N GLU A 283 7.22 18.67 12.33
CA GLU A 283 7.98 19.68 11.59
C GLU A 283 8.81 19.05 10.46
N LEU A 284 9.41 17.87 10.66
CA LEU A 284 10.05 17.10 9.59
C LEU A 284 9.07 16.84 8.43
N ASP A 285 7.88 16.31 8.73
CA ASP A 285 6.86 15.98 7.74
C ASP A 285 6.46 17.21 6.91
N SER A 286 6.16 18.32 7.61
CA SER A 286 5.80 19.60 7.02
C SER A 286 6.92 20.19 6.15
N GLU A 287 8.15 20.21 6.65
CA GLU A 287 9.31 20.80 5.98
C GLU A 287 9.72 20.03 4.72
N ILE A 288 9.63 18.69 4.74
CA ILE A 288 9.87 17.86 3.54
C ILE A 288 8.82 18.14 2.48
N VAL A 289 7.52 18.21 2.82
CA VAL A 289 6.48 18.59 1.86
C VAL A 289 6.69 20.03 1.35
N ARG A 290 7.11 20.97 2.22
CA ARG A 290 7.41 22.36 1.82
C ARG A 290 8.51 22.44 0.79
N GLY A 291 9.59 21.69 0.93
CA GLY A 291 10.62 21.70 -0.10
C GLY A 291 10.27 20.84 -1.31
N ALA A 292 9.56 19.71 -1.18
CA ALA A 292 9.16 18.90 -2.34
C ALA A 292 8.05 19.55 -3.18
N ALA A 293 7.05 20.15 -2.55
CA ALA A 293 5.87 20.73 -3.18
C ALA A 293 5.49 22.08 -2.52
N PRO A 294 6.30 23.14 -2.71
CA PRO A 294 6.20 24.39 -1.95
C PRO A 294 4.89 25.16 -2.09
N LYS A 295 4.05 24.84 -3.09
CA LYS A 295 2.74 25.47 -3.31
C LYS A 295 1.57 24.57 -2.92
N ALA A 296 1.82 23.36 -2.43
CA ALA A 296 0.77 22.52 -1.87
C ALA A 296 0.22 23.15 -0.58
N THR A 297 -1.10 23.10 -0.39
CA THR A 297 -1.70 23.40 0.90
C THR A 297 -1.46 22.22 1.83
N GLN A 298 -1.14 22.48 3.10
CA GLN A 298 -0.96 21.44 4.10
C GLN A 298 -2.03 21.57 5.18
N LEU A 299 -2.75 20.48 5.42
CA LEU A 299 -3.68 20.35 6.54
C LEU A 299 -3.09 19.36 7.53
N LEU A 300 -2.73 19.84 8.72
CA LEU A 300 -2.26 18.99 9.80
C LEU A 300 -3.48 18.42 10.52
N TYR A 301 -3.72 17.12 10.44
CA TYR A 301 -4.78 16.48 11.21
C TYR A 301 -4.17 15.97 12.52
N GLU A 302 -4.65 16.47 13.64
CA GLU A 302 -4.13 16.12 14.97
C GLU A 302 -5.17 15.32 15.76
N ALA A 303 -4.76 14.20 16.33
CA ALA A 303 -5.62 13.38 17.19
C ALA A 303 -4.90 12.95 18.47
N PRO A 304 -5.64 12.55 19.52
CA PRO A 304 -5.04 11.85 20.65
C PRO A 304 -4.34 10.56 20.21
N ASN A 305 -3.09 10.36 20.63
CA ASN A 305 -2.31 9.16 20.31
C ASN A 305 -2.87 7.89 20.97
N SER A 306 -3.85 7.30 20.30
CA SER A 306 -4.64 6.14 20.74
C SER A 306 -5.21 5.44 19.52
N ASP A 307 -5.65 4.19 19.67
CA ASP A 307 -6.27 3.46 18.56
C ASP A 307 -7.60 4.07 18.13
N GLN A 308 -8.40 4.56 19.08
CA GLN A 308 -9.57 5.37 18.79
C GLN A 308 -9.20 6.62 17.98
N GLY A 309 -8.26 7.44 18.46
CA GLY A 309 -7.89 8.70 17.79
C GLY A 309 -7.32 8.47 16.39
N GLU A 310 -6.57 7.39 16.17
CA GLU A 310 -6.12 6.97 14.84
C GLU A 310 -7.30 6.68 13.90
N ILE A 311 -8.29 5.91 14.36
CA ILE A 311 -9.48 5.55 13.59
C ILE A 311 -10.35 6.78 13.29
N ASP A 312 -10.56 7.63 14.28
CA ASP A 312 -11.36 8.85 14.14
C ASP A 312 -10.70 9.83 13.18
N MET A 313 -9.37 9.97 13.23
CA MET A 313 -8.60 10.75 12.27
C MET A 313 -8.69 10.19 10.85
N ALA A 314 -8.52 8.87 10.68
CA ALA A 314 -8.67 8.19 9.40
C ALA A 314 -10.02 8.54 8.73
N ASN A 315 -11.09 8.39 9.51
CA ASN A 315 -12.45 8.62 9.05
C ASN A 315 -12.74 10.09 8.79
N LYS A 316 -12.20 10.99 9.62
CA LYS A 316 -12.35 12.43 9.45
C LYS A 316 -11.68 12.94 8.18
N ILE A 317 -10.45 12.51 7.88
CA ILE A 317 -9.72 12.92 6.67
C ILE A 317 -10.52 12.54 5.41
N VAL A 318 -10.95 11.27 5.32
CA VAL A 318 -11.65 10.78 4.12
C VAL A 318 -13.08 11.31 4.01
N ALA A 319 -13.76 11.58 5.13
CA ALA A 319 -15.09 12.18 5.11
C ALA A 319 -15.06 13.68 4.79
N ASP A 320 -14.07 14.42 5.29
CA ASP A 320 -13.86 15.82 4.93
C ASP A 320 -13.57 15.97 3.43
N ASN A 321 -12.80 15.03 2.86
CA ASN A 321 -12.44 14.98 1.43
C ASN A 321 -11.89 16.33 0.91
N LYS A 322 -11.07 16.98 1.74
CA LYS A 322 -10.41 18.27 1.45
C LYS A 322 -8.98 18.11 0.92
N VAL A 323 -8.48 16.87 0.91
CA VAL A 323 -7.11 16.54 0.54
C VAL A 323 -7.07 15.59 -0.65
N SER A 324 -5.94 15.58 -1.34
CA SER A 324 -5.68 14.66 -2.47
C SER A 324 -4.55 13.67 -2.18
N VAL A 325 -3.81 13.89 -1.09
CA VAL A 325 -2.67 13.09 -0.64
C VAL A 325 -2.68 13.08 0.90
N ILE A 326 -2.33 11.96 1.50
CA ILE A 326 -2.10 11.79 2.94
C ILE A 326 -0.66 11.29 3.11
N SER A 327 0.12 11.95 3.97
CA SER A 327 1.39 11.46 4.48
C SER A 327 1.19 10.94 5.89
N ILE A 328 1.72 9.76 6.18
CA ILE A 328 1.67 9.14 7.52
C ILE A 328 3.08 8.72 7.92
N SER A 329 3.65 9.43 8.87
CA SER A 329 4.97 9.12 9.41
C SER A 329 4.93 8.48 10.81
N TRP A 330 3.72 8.12 11.25
CA TRP A 330 3.45 7.46 12.53
C TRP A 330 3.02 6.02 12.32
N GLY A 331 3.59 5.11 13.12
CA GLY A 331 3.25 3.70 13.03
C GLY A 331 3.53 2.92 14.29
N THR A 332 3.22 1.63 14.24
CA THR A 332 3.53 0.65 15.28
C THR A 332 3.65 -0.73 14.63
N CYS A 333 4.29 -1.67 15.32
CA CYS A 333 4.39 -3.03 14.82
C CYS A 333 3.00 -3.64 14.55
N GLU A 334 2.83 -4.24 13.38
CA GLU A 334 1.57 -4.87 12.94
C GLU A 334 1.07 -5.91 13.99
N PRO A 335 1.90 -6.89 14.44
CA PRO A 335 1.53 -7.79 15.54
C PRO A 335 1.22 -7.17 16.90
N ASP A 336 1.60 -5.92 17.18
CA ASP A 336 1.23 -5.21 18.42
C ASP A 336 -0.10 -4.45 18.29
N THR A 337 -0.72 -4.48 17.11
CA THR A 337 -1.98 -3.78 16.82
C THR A 337 -3.15 -4.77 16.79
N THR A 338 -4.32 -4.37 17.28
CA THR A 338 -5.52 -5.22 17.19
C THR A 338 -6.00 -5.31 15.74
N ALA A 339 -6.48 -6.48 15.32
CA ALA A 339 -7.01 -6.65 13.96
C ALA A 339 -8.25 -5.78 13.72
N SER A 340 -9.03 -5.50 14.78
CA SER A 340 -10.14 -4.56 14.76
C SER A 340 -9.70 -3.16 14.32
N SER A 341 -8.67 -2.61 14.96
CA SER A 341 -8.17 -1.27 14.64
C SER A 341 -7.54 -1.21 13.24
N MET A 342 -6.75 -2.22 12.87
CA MET A 342 -6.18 -2.32 11.51
C MET A 342 -7.27 -2.38 10.44
N THR A 343 -8.34 -3.14 10.65
CA THR A 343 -9.47 -3.23 9.70
C THR A 343 -10.24 -1.93 9.60
N ALA A 344 -10.44 -1.22 10.71
CA ALA A 344 -11.13 0.07 10.72
C ALA A 344 -10.35 1.14 9.95
N VAL A 345 -9.04 1.21 10.14
CA VAL A 345 -8.16 2.13 9.38
C VAL A 345 -8.07 1.72 7.90
N ASP A 346 -7.93 0.42 7.58
CA ASP A 346 -7.93 -0.06 6.18
C ASP A 346 -9.25 0.25 5.46
N ASN A 347 -10.39 0.18 6.14
CA ASN A 347 -11.69 0.58 5.57
C ASN A 347 -11.75 2.09 5.25
N ALA A 348 -11.10 2.94 6.05
CA ALA A 348 -10.93 4.34 5.71
C ALA A 348 -10.00 4.51 4.49
N PHE A 349 -8.91 3.75 4.38
CA PHE A 349 -8.05 3.77 3.19
C PHE A 349 -8.75 3.26 1.93
N LYS A 350 -9.63 2.26 2.01
CA LYS A 350 -10.52 1.89 0.90
C LYS A 350 -11.41 3.05 0.45
N GLN A 351 -11.91 3.86 1.38
CA GLN A 351 -12.64 5.08 1.03
C GLN A 351 -11.71 6.13 0.38
N ALA A 352 -10.49 6.31 0.90
CA ALA A 352 -9.49 7.20 0.30
C ALA A 352 -9.19 6.82 -1.16
N ALA A 353 -8.93 5.53 -1.41
CA ALA A 353 -8.70 4.96 -2.73
C ALA A 353 -9.90 5.20 -3.67
N ALA A 354 -11.13 4.95 -3.20
CA ALA A 354 -12.34 5.19 -3.97
C ALA A 354 -12.55 6.68 -4.33
N GLN A 355 -12.04 7.60 -3.50
CA GLN A 355 -12.13 9.05 -3.67
C GLN A 355 -10.93 9.66 -4.41
N GLY A 356 -9.94 8.85 -4.80
CA GLY A 356 -8.76 9.33 -5.52
C GLY A 356 -7.74 10.05 -4.64
N ILE A 357 -7.71 9.73 -3.35
CA ILE A 357 -6.73 10.23 -2.39
C ILE A 357 -5.57 9.23 -2.31
N SER A 358 -4.34 9.70 -2.52
CA SER A 358 -3.13 8.89 -2.32
C SER A 358 -2.76 8.83 -0.85
N VAL A 359 -2.29 7.69 -0.35
CA VAL A 359 -1.83 7.53 1.04
C VAL A 359 -0.42 6.94 1.01
N PHE A 360 0.53 7.62 1.65
CA PHE A 360 1.92 7.18 1.76
C PHE A 360 2.29 7.04 3.23
N SER A 361 2.72 5.85 3.66
CA SER A 361 3.09 5.61 5.06
C SER A 361 4.55 5.18 5.19
N ALA A 362 5.26 5.77 6.16
CA ALA A 362 6.61 5.39 6.53
C ALA A 362 6.66 3.90 6.92
N SER A 363 7.58 3.13 6.35
CA SER A 363 7.60 1.66 6.55
C SER A 363 8.21 1.18 7.86
N GLY A 364 8.71 2.10 8.68
CA GLY A 364 9.33 1.83 9.98
C GLY A 364 10.84 2.08 9.98
N ASP A 365 11.41 2.15 11.18
CA ASP A 365 12.81 2.53 11.42
C ASP A 365 13.59 1.47 12.23
N ASP A 366 12.98 0.31 12.42
CA ASP A 366 13.49 -0.81 13.22
C ASP A 366 13.93 -2.00 12.34
N GLY A 367 14.15 -1.75 11.05
CA GLY A 367 14.50 -2.74 10.03
C GLY A 367 13.40 -3.77 9.81
N SER A 368 13.78 -5.02 9.58
CA SER A 368 12.81 -6.10 9.34
C SER A 368 12.13 -6.65 10.60
N ARG A 369 12.32 -6.01 11.76
CA ARG A 369 11.94 -6.53 13.09
C ARG A 369 11.26 -5.46 13.94
N ASP A 370 10.25 -4.81 13.37
CA ASP A 370 9.56 -3.66 13.96
C ASP A 370 8.93 -3.94 15.35
N CYS A 371 8.59 -5.21 15.62
CA CYS A 371 8.21 -5.67 16.94
C CYS A 371 9.42 -5.82 17.85
N THR A 372 9.49 -4.94 18.83
CA THR A 372 10.40 -5.09 19.98
C THR A 372 10.04 -6.28 20.91
N ARG A 373 8.86 -6.93 20.71
CA ARG A 373 8.20 -7.86 21.66
C ARG A 373 8.33 -9.38 21.40
N SER A 374 9.32 -9.91 20.68
CA SER A 374 9.42 -11.39 20.55
C SER A 374 10.11 -12.09 21.74
N ALA A 375 9.50 -13.17 22.24
CA ALA A 375 9.97 -14.04 23.32
C ALA A 375 11.28 -14.84 23.02
N SER A 376 11.92 -14.57 21.89
CA SER A 376 13.21 -15.16 21.48
C SER A 376 14.34 -14.12 21.30
N GLY A 377 14.08 -12.85 21.64
CA GLY A 377 14.92 -11.69 21.27
C GLY A 377 14.36 -10.98 20.03
N SER A 378 14.93 -9.82 19.68
CA SER A 378 14.62 -8.98 18.51
C SER A 378 14.96 -9.69 17.18
N GLY A 379 14.42 -10.89 16.96
CA GLY A 379 14.77 -11.83 15.90
C GLY A 379 13.59 -12.33 15.07
N VAL A 380 12.37 -11.84 15.36
CA VAL A 380 11.18 -12.18 14.58
C VAL A 380 10.88 -11.06 13.61
N THR A 381 10.78 -11.43 12.34
CA THR A 381 10.43 -10.50 11.28
C THR A 381 9.04 -9.94 11.49
N SER A 382 8.89 -8.63 11.36
CA SER A 382 7.62 -7.93 11.49
C SER A 382 7.67 -6.61 10.73
N VAL A 383 6.52 -6.19 10.23
CA VAL A 383 6.34 -4.96 9.45
C VAL A 383 5.55 -3.94 10.27
N ASP A 384 5.69 -2.68 9.90
CA ASP A 384 4.95 -1.56 10.49
C ASP A 384 3.52 -1.49 9.95
N PHE A 385 2.57 -1.08 10.79
CA PHE A 385 1.24 -0.59 10.41
C PHE A 385 1.16 0.92 10.70
N PRO A 386 0.65 1.76 9.76
CA PRO A 386 -0.20 1.43 8.61
C PRO A 386 0.52 1.06 7.31
N ALA A 387 1.85 1.11 7.25
CA ALA A 387 2.58 0.77 6.03
C ALA A 387 2.36 -0.67 5.54
N SER A 388 1.81 -1.55 6.39
CA SER A 388 1.38 -2.92 6.10
C SER A 388 0.01 -3.04 5.41
N SER A 389 -0.83 -2.00 5.36
CA SER A 389 -2.13 -2.04 4.68
C SER A 389 -2.00 -2.08 3.15
N PRO A 390 -2.83 -2.87 2.44
CA PRO A 390 -2.85 -2.97 0.98
C PRO A 390 -3.58 -1.80 0.28
N HIS A 391 -4.19 -0.84 0.97
CA HIS A 391 -4.88 0.29 0.33
C HIS A 391 -4.12 1.61 0.50
N GLN A 392 -2.83 1.52 0.79
CA GLN A 392 -1.87 2.62 0.86
C GLN A 392 -0.51 2.18 0.29
N THR A 393 0.41 3.13 0.12
CA THR A 393 1.76 2.89 -0.40
C THR A 393 2.77 2.97 0.74
N GLY A 394 3.37 1.84 1.10
CA GLY A 394 4.44 1.79 2.11
C GLY A 394 5.75 2.34 1.55
N VAL A 395 6.41 3.24 2.28
CA VAL A 395 7.61 3.96 1.83
C VAL A 395 8.82 3.62 2.68
N GLY A 396 9.79 2.96 2.05
CA GLY A 396 11.07 2.55 2.60
C GLY A 396 12.13 3.63 2.62
N GLY A 397 13.30 3.23 3.12
CA GLY A 397 14.42 4.12 3.38
C GLY A 397 15.71 3.76 2.65
N THR A 398 16.36 4.76 2.08
CA THR A 398 17.67 4.65 1.43
C THR A 398 18.70 5.56 2.10
N ASN A 399 19.98 5.32 1.82
CA ASN A 399 21.08 6.26 2.03
C ASN A 399 21.46 6.87 0.68
N LEU A 400 21.01 8.09 0.44
CA LEU A 400 21.22 8.82 -0.81
C LEU A 400 22.56 9.57 -0.80
N LYS A 401 23.32 9.41 -1.88
CA LYS A 401 24.44 10.29 -2.23
C LYS A 401 24.05 11.22 -3.36
N VAL A 402 24.31 12.50 -3.15
CA VAL A 402 24.04 13.58 -4.11
C VAL A 402 25.37 14.12 -4.62
N SER A 403 25.47 14.39 -5.92
CA SER A 403 26.66 14.96 -6.54
C SER A 403 26.84 16.45 -6.18
N GLY A 404 28.01 17.02 -6.49
CA GLY A 404 28.28 18.45 -6.30
C GLY A 404 27.40 19.40 -7.14
N THR A 405 26.60 18.87 -8.08
CA THR A 405 25.64 19.63 -8.89
C THR A 405 24.18 19.35 -8.51
N ASN A 406 23.94 18.83 -7.30
CA ASN A 406 22.61 18.50 -6.78
C ASN A 406 21.86 17.46 -7.63
N THR A 407 22.56 16.50 -8.23
CA THR A 407 21.96 15.40 -9.01
C THR A 407 22.20 14.05 -8.33
N TYR A 408 21.35 13.07 -8.65
CA TYR A 408 21.50 11.70 -8.15
C TYR A 408 22.90 11.17 -8.42
N SER A 409 23.54 10.58 -7.41
CA SER A 409 24.80 9.84 -7.58
C SER A 409 24.58 8.35 -7.39
N SER A 410 24.08 7.95 -6.21
CA SER A 410 23.85 6.55 -5.86
C SER A 410 22.97 6.43 -4.63
N GLU A 411 22.28 5.30 -4.48
CA GLU A 411 21.58 4.90 -3.28
C GLU A 411 21.99 3.49 -2.83
N SER A 412 21.95 3.28 -1.53
CA SER A 412 22.01 1.96 -0.89
C SER A 412 20.86 1.87 0.11
N ALA A 413 20.46 0.67 0.50
CA ALA A 413 19.47 0.50 1.55
C ALA A 413 19.95 1.13 2.86
N TRP A 414 19.06 1.86 3.52
CA TRP A 414 19.29 2.24 4.91
C TRP A 414 19.09 1.01 5.79
N SER A 415 20.06 0.70 6.64
CA SER A 415 20.12 -0.60 7.33
C SER A 415 19.03 -0.83 8.37
N THR A 416 18.31 0.23 8.75
CA THR A 416 17.18 0.17 9.67
C THR A 416 15.86 0.55 8.99
N ALA A 417 15.83 0.70 7.66
CA ALA A 417 14.59 0.89 6.92
C ALA A 417 13.64 -0.28 7.14
N GLY A 418 12.42 0.02 7.57
CA GLY A 418 11.37 -0.95 7.82
C GLY A 418 10.95 -1.66 6.55
N GLY A 419 10.76 -2.98 6.63
CA GLY A 419 10.38 -3.77 5.46
C GLY A 419 10.42 -5.26 5.72
N GLY A 420 9.59 -6.01 5.00
CA GLY A 420 9.43 -7.43 5.21
C GLY A 420 8.12 -7.97 4.66
N VAL A 421 7.55 -8.95 5.37
CA VAL A 421 6.34 -9.66 4.98
C VAL A 421 5.29 -9.50 6.08
N SER A 422 4.11 -9.04 5.72
CA SER A 422 2.95 -8.94 6.60
C SER A 422 2.52 -10.32 7.09
N THR A 423 2.05 -10.37 8.34
CA THR A 423 1.41 -11.54 8.96
C THR A 423 -0.11 -11.44 8.97
N VAL A 424 -0.65 -10.26 8.63
CA VAL A 424 -2.09 -9.93 8.70
C VAL A 424 -2.71 -9.83 7.30
N PHE A 425 -2.09 -9.07 6.41
CA PHE A 425 -2.66 -8.74 5.10
C PHE A 425 -2.18 -9.70 4.03
N ALA A 426 -3.15 -10.33 3.35
CA ALA A 426 -2.88 -11.12 2.16
C ALA A 426 -2.27 -10.23 1.05
N LYS A 427 -1.46 -10.84 0.19
CA LYS A 427 -0.87 -10.15 -0.95
C LYS A 427 -1.98 -9.61 -1.87
N PRO A 428 -2.05 -8.29 -2.13
CA PRO A 428 -3.03 -7.75 -3.05
C PRO A 428 -2.71 -8.19 -4.49
N SER A 429 -3.74 -8.31 -5.33
CA SER A 429 -3.59 -8.84 -6.70
C SER A 429 -2.70 -8.00 -7.60
N TRP A 430 -2.50 -6.72 -7.27
CA TRP A 430 -1.62 -5.81 -8.00
C TRP A 430 -0.15 -5.91 -7.57
N GLN A 431 0.16 -6.54 -6.42
CA GLN A 431 1.55 -6.72 -5.96
C GLN A 431 2.18 -7.90 -6.70
N THR A 432 2.60 -7.62 -7.92
CA THR A 432 3.19 -8.59 -8.87
C THR A 432 4.47 -8.03 -9.47
N GLY A 433 5.36 -8.91 -9.92
CA GLY A 433 6.57 -8.53 -10.64
C GLY A 433 7.80 -9.30 -10.23
N THR A 434 8.91 -9.04 -10.92
CA THR A 434 10.20 -9.68 -10.62
C THR A 434 10.62 -9.37 -9.20
N GLY A 435 10.93 -10.42 -8.43
CA GLY A 435 11.35 -10.30 -7.03
C GLY A 435 10.23 -10.48 -6.00
N ILE A 436 8.96 -10.51 -6.44
CA ILE A 436 7.77 -10.66 -5.59
C ILE A 436 7.31 -12.13 -5.57
N GLY A 437 7.19 -12.69 -4.37
CA GLY A 437 6.74 -14.08 -4.14
C GLY A 437 5.67 -14.18 -3.05
N GLY A 438 5.41 -15.39 -2.56
CA GLY A 438 4.55 -15.63 -1.39
C GLY A 438 3.06 -15.26 -1.57
N THR A 439 2.32 -15.34 -0.46
CA THR A 439 0.86 -15.11 -0.40
C THR A 439 0.46 -13.92 0.48
N MET A 440 1.42 -13.30 1.17
CA MET A 440 1.20 -12.19 2.09
C MET A 440 1.76 -10.89 1.51
N ARG A 441 1.20 -9.75 1.92
CA ARG A 441 1.66 -8.44 1.48
C ARG A 441 3.10 -8.20 1.91
N THR A 442 3.93 -7.71 1.00
CA THR A 442 5.30 -7.29 1.30
C THR A 442 5.43 -5.77 1.35
N VAL A 443 6.34 -5.29 2.18
CA VAL A 443 6.64 -3.86 2.43
C VAL A 443 8.15 -3.65 2.27
N PRO A 444 8.61 -2.49 1.78
CA PRO A 444 7.82 -1.37 1.27
C PRO A 444 7.39 -1.56 -0.19
N ASP A 445 6.64 -0.60 -0.72
CA ASP A 445 6.25 -0.53 -2.13
C ASP A 445 7.28 0.25 -2.96
N VAL A 446 7.80 1.34 -2.38
CA VAL A 446 8.82 2.24 -2.94
C VAL A 446 9.73 2.75 -1.81
N ALA A 447 10.77 3.51 -2.11
CA ALA A 447 11.64 4.10 -1.08
C ALA A 447 12.12 5.50 -1.44
N SER A 448 12.73 6.20 -0.49
CA SER A 448 13.57 7.39 -0.74
C SER A 448 14.50 7.62 0.46
N ASN A 449 15.31 8.67 0.42
CA ASN A 449 16.31 8.95 1.44
C ASN A 449 15.69 9.00 2.83
N ALA A 450 16.27 8.25 3.74
CA ALA A 450 15.87 8.10 5.13
C ALA A 450 17.09 7.93 6.05
N ASP A 451 18.26 7.54 5.54
CA ASP A 451 19.45 7.40 6.37
C ASP A 451 19.87 8.78 6.89
N PRO A 452 19.93 8.98 8.20
CA PRO A 452 20.30 10.27 8.71
C PRO A 452 21.78 10.65 8.50
N GLN A 453 22.65 9.70 8.13
CA GLN A 453 24.00 10.01 7.63
C GLN A 453 23.97 10.85 6.35
N SER A 454 22.89 10.72 5.57
CA SER A 454 22.52 11.58 4.45
C SER A 454 21.25 12.35 4.76
N GLY A 455 20.96 12.61 6.04
CA GLY A 455 19.70 13.16 6.51
C GLY A 455 19.44 14.58 6.05
N PHE A 456 18.21 15.02 6.25
CA PHE A 456 17.68 16.33 5.85
C PHE A 456 17.98 17.38 6.91
N ALA A 457 18.29 18.59 6.46
CA ALA A 457 18.36 19.76 7.32
C ALA A 457 16.93 20.19 7.69
N ILE A 458 16.57 20.12 8.96
CA ILE A 458 15.23 20.46 9.49
C ILE A 458 15.38 21.49 10.60
N TYR A 459 14.43 22.41 10.71
CA TYR A 459 14.41 23.41 11.77
C TYR A 459 13.28 23.12 12.76
N SER A 460 13.65 22.72 13.98
CA SER A 460 12.67 22.32 14.98
C SER A 460 13.12 22.69 16.38
N GLY A 461 12.18 23.00 17.27
CA GLY A 461 12.48 23.43 18.63
C GLY A 461 13.38 24.67 18.69
N GLY A 462 13.32 25.53 17.67
CA GLY A 462 14.16 26.72 17.53
C GLY A 462 15.62 26.48 17.10
N ALA A 463 15.98 25.29 16.59
CA ALA A 463 17.33 24.99 16.12
C ALA A 463 17.37 24.11 14.87
N TRP A 464 18.50 24.14 14.15
CA TRP A 464 18.74 23.22 13.03
C TRP A 464 19.21 21.87 13.54
N ALA A 465 18.68 20.79 12.98
CA ALA A 465 19.17 19.43 13.20
C ALA A 465 19.10 18.62 11.90
N VAL A 466 19.82 17.48 11.90
CA VAL A 466 19.78 16.52 10.81
C VAL A 466 18.85 15.39 11.20
N TYR A 467 17.79 15.20 10.42
CA TYR A 467 16.85 14.11 10.63
C TYR A 467 16.87 13.16 9.43
N GLY A 468 16.59 11.90 9.70
CA GLY A 468 16.21 10.91 8.70
C GLY A 468 15.02 10.12 9.24
N GLY A 469 14.99 8.83 8.99
CA GLY A 469 13.82 8.00 9.23
C GLY A 469 12.98 7.87 7.98
N THR A 470 12.20 6.79 7.89
CA THR A 470 11.20 6.63 6.84
C THR A 470 10.10 7.70 6.94
N SER A 471 10.00 8.39 8.09
CA SER A 471 9.30 9.65 8.27
C SER A 471 9.73 10.76 7.33
N ALA A 472 10.97 10.80 6.85
CA ALA A 472 11.35 11.78 5.83
C ALA A 472 11.00 11.30 4.41
N ALA A 473 10.85 9.99 4.22
CA ALA A 473 10.62 9.37 2.93
C ALA A 473 9.14 9.42 2.50
N ALA A 474 8.22 9.14 3.42
CA ALA A 474 6.77 9.23 3.18
C ALA A 474 6.30 10.63 2.71
N PRO A 475 6.62 11.74 3.40
CA PRO A 475 6.25 13.09 2.97
C PRO A 475 6.95 13.52 1.68
N LEU A 476 8.14 12.98 1.37
CA LEU A 476 8.78 13.24 0.08
C LEU A 476 7.95 12.64 -1.08
N TRP A 477 7.47 11.41 -0.92
CA TRP A 477 6.54 10.78 -1.87
C TRP A 477 5.18 11.47 -1.89
N ALA A 478 4.69 11.99 -0.76
CA ALA A 478 3.49 12.82 -0.72
C ALA A 478 3.67 14.13 -1.52
N GLY A 479 4.84 14.78 -1.39
CA GLY A 479 5.22 15.95 -2.19
C GLY A 479 5.31 15.63 -3.70
N TYR A 480 5.88 14.47 -4.05
CA TYR A 480 5.85 13.98 -5.43
C TYR A 480 4.41 13.80 -5.95
N ALA A 481 3.53 13.16 -5.18
CA ALA A 481 2.14 12.95 -5.56
C ALA A 481 1.37 14.27 -5.71
N ALA A 482 1.68 15.29 -4.90
CA ALA A 482 1.17 16.65 -5.06
C ALA A 482 1.61 17.27 -6.41
N GLN A 483 2.89 17.16 -6.77
CA GLN A 483 3.36 17.60 -8.09
C GLN A 483 2.69 16.83 -9.23
N PHE A 484 2.55 15.51 -9.10
CA PHE A 484 1.85 14.66 -10.06
C PHE A 484 0.40 15.11 -10.24
N ASN A 485 -0.33 15.32 -9.15
CA ASN A 485 -1.75 15.70 -9.19
C ASN A 485 -1.95 17.06 -9.88
N GLN A 486 -1.04 18.02 -9.67
CA GLN A 486 -1.03 19.28 -10.44
C GLN A 486 -0.84 19.03 -11.94
N LYS A 487 0.10 18.17 -12.33
CA LYS A 487 0.37 17.82 -13.74
C LYS A 487 -0.78 17.07 -14.38
N ALA A 488 -1.33 16.08 -13.71
CA ALA A 488 -2.47 15.30 -14.18
C ALA A 488 -3.67 16.21 -14.44
N LYS A 489 -3.99 17.10 -13.49
CA LYS A 489 -5.05 18.09 -13.65
C LYS A 489 -4.82 19.00 -14.86
N ALA A 490 -3.61 19.51 -15.05
CA ALA A 490 -3.26 20.32 -16.22
C ALA A 490 -3.38 19.56 -17.55
N ALA A 491 -3.17 18.24 -17.53
CA ALA A 491 -3.33 17.35 -18.67
C ALA A 491 -4.77 16.81 -18.86
N GLY A 492 -5.73 17.21 -18.02
CA GLY A 492 -7.09 16.67 -18.03
C GLY A 492 -7.18 15.20 -17.62
N GLN A 493 -6.19 14.70 -16.88
CA GLN A 493 -6.08 13.33 -16.37
C GLN A 493 -6.48 13.25 -14.89
N PRO A 494 -6.91 12.08 -14.41
CA PRO A 494 -7.25 11.89 -13.00
C PRO A 494 -6.03 12.02 -12.09
N ALA A 495 -6.29 12.40 -10.83
CA ALA A 495 -5.30 12.35 -9.76
C ALA A 495 -4.69 10.94 -9.61
N LEU A 496 -3.55 10.84 -8.91
CA LEU A 496 -2.81 9.60 -8.73
C LEU A 496 -3.71 8.50 -8.13
N GLY A 497 -4.50 8.85 -7.11
CA GLY A 497 -5.37 7.93 -6.38
C GLY A 497 -4.55 6.96 -5.52
N GLU A 498 -5.09 5.78 -5.27
CA GLU A 498 -4.31 4.68 -4.70
C GLU A 498 -3.10 4.39 -5.61
N ALA A 499 -1.90 4.75 -5.13
CA ALA A 499 -0.73 4.85 -5.98
C ALA A 499 -0.14 3.47 -6.32
N SER A 500 -0.16 2.53 -5.38
CA SER A 500 0.51 1.22 -5.50
C SER A 500 0.13 0.47 -6.79
N PRO A 501 -1.15 0.25 -7.16
CA PRO A 501 -1.48 -0.43 -8.42
C PRO A 501 -0.83 0.19 -9.66
N ARG A 502 -0.79 1.53 -9.72
CA ARG A 502 -0.22 2.27 -10.85
C ARG A 502 1.30 2.28 -10.84
N LEU A 503 1.92 2.39 -9.67
CA LEU A 503 3.37 2.31 -9.52
C LEU A 503 3.89 0.93 -9.93
N TYR A 504 3.20 -0.13 -9.52
CA TYR A 504 3.54 -1.50 -9.93
C TYR A 504 3.32 -1.71 -11.44
N ALA A 505 2.29 -1.12 -12.04
CA ALA A 505 2.13 -1.17 -13.49
C ALA A 505 3.30 -0.52 -14.24
N VAL A 506 3.81 0.63 -13.75
CA VAL A 506 5.01 1.26 -14.33
C VAL A 506 6.26 0.40 -14.08
N ALA A 507 6.44 -0.12 -12.87
CA ALA A 507 7.60 -0.92 -12.51
C ALA A 507 7.66 -2.28 -13.22
N ASN A 508 6.52 -2.82 -13.63
CA ASN A 508 6.45 -4.03 -14.48
C ASN A 508 6.54 -3.74 -15.98
N SER A 509 6.67 -2.47 -16.38
CA SER A 509 6.80 -2.06 -17.77
C SER A 509 8.25 -1.80 -18.15
N SER A 510 8.49 -1.56 -19.44
CA SER A 510 9.79 -1.11 -19.95
C SER A 510 10.24 0.25 -19.37
N SER A 511 9.37 0.99 -18.70
CA SER A 511 9.70 2.27 -18.07
C SER A 511 10.39 2.14 -16.71
N TYR A 512 10.48 0.93 -16.12
CA TYR A 512 11.06 0.75 -14.78
C TYR A 512 12.44 1.42 -14.62
N GLY A 513 13.40 1.04 -15.48
CA GLY A 513 14.78 1.53 -15.37
C GLY A 513 14.98 3.03 -15.67
N SER A 514 13.95 3.74 -16.14
CA SER A 514 13.98 5.20 -16.30
C SER A 514 13.10 5.93 -15.30
N ALA A 515 12.09 5.29 -14.74
CA ALA A 515 11.14 5.87 -13.79
C ALA A 515 11.53 5.68 -12.32
N PHE A 516 12.40 4.70 -12.03
CA PHE A 516 12.87 4.41 -10.68
C PHE A 516 14.40 4.30 -10.64
N HIS A 517 14.99 4.70 -9.52
CA HIS A 517 16.35 4.30 -9.16
C HIS A 517 16.27 2.98 -8.38
N ASP A 518 16.63 1.89 -9.05
CA ASP A 518 16.70 0.55 -8.46
C ASP A 518 17.88 0.46 -7.46
N VAL A 519 17.57 0.14 -6.20
CA VAL A 519 18.55 0.06 -5.12
C VAL A 519 18.96 -1.39 -4.92
N THR A 520 20.19 -1.72 -5.32
CA THR A 520 20.66 -3.11 -5.39
C THR A 520 21.75 -3.45 -4.37
N THR A 521 22.03 -2.54 -3.43
CA THR A 521 23.05 -2.72 -2.40
C THR A 521 22.54 -2.42 -1.00
N GLY A 522 22.92 -3.25 -0.02
CA GLY A 522 22.52 -3.14 1.38
C GLY A 522 21.39 -4.08 1.79
N ALA A 523 21.00 -4.01 3.06
CA ALA A 523 20.03 -4.90 3.69
C ALA A 523 19.41 -4.24 4.92
N ASN A 524 18.19 -4.62 5.31
CA ASN A 524 17.54 -4.19 6.56
C ASN A 524 17.49 -5.31 7.60
N GLN A 525 18.65 -5.92 7.85
CA GLN A 525 18.82 -7.13 8.66
C GLN A 525 18.49 -8.41 7.86
N ASP A 526 17.27 -8.93 7.92
CA ASP A 526 16.91 -10.24 7.35
C ASP A 526 16.64 -10.23 5.84
N PHE A 527 16.36 -9.07 5.25
CA PHE A 527 16.16 -8.92 3.81
C PHE A 527 17.32 -8.12 3.19
N SER A 528 17.76 -8.58 2.02
CA SER A 528 18.79 -7.92 1.20
C SER A 528 18.16 -7.33 -0.05
N THR A 529 18.71 -6.21 -0.47
CA THR A 529 18.38 -5.59 -1.75
C THR A 529 18.79 -6.46 -2.93
N LYS A 530 18.11 -6.31 -4.07
CA LYS A 530 18.39 -7.01 -5.33
C LYS A 530 17.79 -6.22 -6.49
N ALA A 531 18.16 -6.57 -7.73
CA ALA A 531 17.55 -5.95 -8.90
C ALA A 531 16.02 -6.20 -8.94
N GLY A 532 15.26 -5.16 -9.24
CA GLY A 532 13.80 -5.18 -9.22
C GLY A 532 13.22 -5.01 -7.82
N TYR A 533 12.09 -5.64 -7.52
CA TYR A 533 11.43 -5.48 -6.23
C TYR A 533 12.16 -6.23 -5.11
N ASP A 534 12.34 -5.57 -3.96
CA ASP A 534 12.76 -6.20 -2.71
C ASP A 534 12.06 -5.66 -1.46
N GLN A 535 12.14 -6.41 -0.36
CA GLN A 535 11.49 -6.06 0.92
C GLN A 535 12.29 -5.05 1.76
N VAL A 536 13.21 -4.30 1.14
CA VAL A 536 13.99 -3.25 1.81
C VAL A 536 13.63 -1.89 1.23
N THR A 537 13.60 -1.79 -0.10
CA THR A 537 13.40 -0.55 -0.85
C THR A 537 12.24 -0.61 -1.85
N GLY A 538 11.52 -1.74 -1.92
CA GLY A 538 10.40 -1.91 -2.83
C GLY A 538 10.91 -1.88 -4.27
N TRP A 539 10.30 -1.04 -5.10
CA TRP A 539 10.77 -0.76 -6.45
C TRP A 539 11.92 0.25 -6.54
N GLY A 540 12.38 0.80 -5.40
CA GLY A 540 13.39 1.85 -5.34
C GLY A 540 12.78 3.26 -5.25
N SER A 541 13.58 4.27 -5.57
CA SER A 541 13.22 5.69 -5.41
C SER A 541 12.78 6.34 -6.73
N PRO A 542 12.05 7.48 -6.70
CA PRO A 542 11.47 8.03 -7.91
C PRO A 542 12.49 8.80 -8.76
N VAL A 543 12.43 8.59 -10.07
CA VAL A 543 12.87 9.57 -11.06
C VAL A 543 11.64 10.39 -11.44
N ALA A 544 11.33 11.44 -10.67
CA ALA A 544 9.99 12.02 -10.61
C ALA A 544 9.43 12.50 -11.97
N ASP A 545 10.24 13.10 -12.84
CA ASP A 545 9.80 13.57 -14.16
C ASP A 545 9.49 12.42 -15.13
N ALA A 546 10.35 11.40 -15.15
CA ALA A 546 10.15 10.19 -15.94
C ALA A 546 8.96 9.36 -15.42
N LEU A 547 8.85 9.18 -14.10
CA LEU A 547 7.73 8.50 -13.46
C LEU A 547 6.41 9.21 -13.73
N THR A 548 6.37 10.54 -13.63
CA THR A 548 5.18 11.34 -13.99
C THR A 548 4.78 11.11 -15.43
N THR A 549 5.75 11.09 -16.35
CA THR A 549 5.48 10.86 -17.77
C THR A 549 4.89 9.47 -18.02
N ALA A 550 5.47 8.44 -17.42
CA ALA A 550 4.98 7.06 -17.51
C ALA A 550 3.57 6.91 -16.93
N LEU A 551 3.30 7.50 -15.76
CA LEU A 551 2.00 7.45 -15.09
C LEU A 551 0.88 8.19 -15.85
N LEU A 552 1.22 9.20 -16.65
CA LEU A 552 0.28 9.91 -17.53
C LEU A 552 0.03 9.17 -18.86
N GLY A 553 0.61 7.99 -19.05
CA GLY A 553 0.49 7.22 -20.29
C GLY A 553 1.29 7.83 -21.46
N GLY A 554 2.16 8.80 -21.18
CA GLY A 554 3.13 9.26 -22.15
C GLY A 554 4.25 8.25 -22.30
N THR A 555 4.58 7.85 -23.53
CA THR A 555 5.96 7.46 -23.82
C THR A 555 6.83 8.68 -23.53
N THR A 556 7.93 8.56 -22.80
CA THR A 556 8.87 9.66 -22.52
C THR A 556 9.33 10.30 -23.84
N GLY A 557 8.60 11.32 -24.27
CA GLY A 557 8.80 12.08 -25.49
C GLY A 557 8.68 13.55 -25.11
N GLY A 558 9.81 14.20 -24.88
CA GLY A 558 9.83 15.61 -24.49
C GLY A 558 11.18 16.13 -23.98
N THR A 559 12.11 16.36 -24.90
CA THR A 559 13.00 17.54 -24.94
C THR A 559 13.60 18.05 -23.62
N THR A 560 14.53 17.29 -23.05
CA THR A 560 15.80 17.85 -22.55
C THR A 560 16.89 16.88 -23.01
N PRO A 561 18.10 17.32 -23.40
CA PRO A 561 19.07 16.44 -24.04
C PRO A 561 19.33 15.25 -23.11
N PRO A 562 19.32 14.01 -23.61
CA PRO A 562 19.86 12.89 -22.85
C PRO A 562 21.25 13.30 -22.35
N PRO A 563 21.74 12.75 -21.22
CA PRO A 563 23.19 12.67 -21.07
C PRO A 563 23.70 12.12 -22.40
N THR A 564 24.75 12.71 -22.98
CA THR A 564 25.44 12.12 -24.12
C THR A 564 26.06 10.79 -23.67
N GLY A 565 25.22 9.79 -23.49
CA GLY A 565 25.55 8.40 -23.25
C GLY A 565 25.36 7.73 -24.59
N GLY A 566 26.48 7.42 -25.23
CA GLY A 566 26.47 6.59 -26.43
C GLY A 566 25.80 5.25 -26.15
N CYS A 567 25.58 4.50 -27.22
CA CYS A 567 25.13 3.12 -27.11
C CYS A 567 26.09 2.31 -26.25
N THR A 568 25.60 1.83 -25.10
CA THR A 568 26.30 0.80 -24.34
C THR A 568 26.06 -0.52 -25.04
N ALA A 569 27.15 -1.23 -25.36
CA ALA A 569 27.03 -2.52 -26.02
C ALA A 569 26.23 -3.51 -25.17
N ALA A 570 25.16 -4.09 -25.72
CA ALA A 570 24.26 -4.98 -25.00
C ALA A 570 23.54 -5.96 -25.94
N GLN A 571 23.07 -7.08 -25.38
CA GLN A 571 22.20 -8.06 -26.04
C GLN A 571 20.77 -7.86 -25.52
N LEU A 572 19.79 -7.68 -26.41
CA LEU A 572 18.45 -7.16 -26.08
C LEU A 572 17.31 -8.20 -26.07
N ILE A 573 17.54 -9.43 -26.54
CA ILE A 573 16.55 -10.51 -26.59
C ILE A 573 16.58 -11.29 -25.27
N GLY A 574 15.45 -11.39 -24.60
CA GLY A 574 15.27 -12.31 -23.47
C GLY A 574 14.99 -13.74 -23.96
N ASN A 575 15.55 -14.73 -23.26
CA ASN A 575 15.36 -16.16 -23.55
C ASN A 575 15.59 -16.53 -25.04
N GLY A 576 16.68 -16.02 -25.63
CA GLY A 576 16.97 -16.19 -27.05
C GLY A 576 17.21 -17.63 -27.52
N GLY A 577 17.73 -18.48 -26.63
CA GLY A 577 17.91 -19.92 -26.86
C GLY A 577 16.83 -20.79 -26.21
N PHE A 578 15.73 -20.21 -25.72
CA PHE A 578 14.57 -20.94 -25.19
C PHE A 578 14.80 -21.87 -23.97
N GLU A 579 16.01 -21.90 -23.41
CA GLU A 579 16.45 -22.80 -22.33
C GLU A 579 15.76 -22.64 -20.97
N THR A 580 14.87 -21.65 -20.80
CA THR A 580 14.10 -21.52 -19.55
C THR A 580 13.01 -22.59 -19.40
N GLY A 581 12.78 -23.43 -20.41
CA GLY A 581 11.73 -24.44 -20.44
C GLY A 581 10.32 -23.87 -20.52
N THR A 582 10.21 -22.55 -20.75
CA THR A 582 8.97 -21.83 -20.98
C THR A 582 9.16 -20.85 -22.13
N ALA A 583 8.06 -20.44 -22.77
CA ALA A 583 8.11 -19.46 -23.85
C ALA A 583 8.51 -18.04 -23.37
N ALA A 584 8.24 -17.67 -22.12
CA ALA A 584 8.47 -16.30 -21.64
C ALA A 584 9.93 -15.85 -21.81
N PRO A 585 10.20 -14.61 -22.25
CA PRO A 585 9.27 -13.50 -22.51
C PRO A 585 8.67 -13.48 -23.93
N TRP A 586 8.80 -14.56 -24.71
CA TRP A 586 8.16 -14.68 -26.02
C TRP A 586 6.66 -14.99 -25.92
N ASN A 587 5.87 -14.44 -26.84
CA ASN A 587 4.49 -14.86 -27.10
C ASN A 587 4.49 -15.81 -28.30
N THR A 588 3.90 -17.00 -28.16
CA THR A 588 3.96 -18.05 -29.18
C THR A 588 2.62 -18.73 -29.40
N SER A 589 2.47 -19.36 -30.57
CA SER A 589 1.49 -20.45 -30.72
C SER A 589 1.81 -21.60 -29.75
N SER A 590 0.80 -22.39 -29.39
CA SER A 590 0.97 -23.49 -28.45
C SER A 590 1.87 -24.58 -29.04
N GLY A 591 2.84 -25.06 -28.28
CA GLY A 591 3.76 -26.11 -28.70
C GLY A 591 5.00 -25.64 -29.47
N VAL A 592 5.06 -24.37 -29.87
CA VAL A 592 6.20 -23.82 -30.63
C VAL A 592 7.51 -23.89 -29.85
N VAL A 593 7.50 -23.69 -28.53
CA VAL A 593 8.72 -23.84 -27.71
C VAL A 593 8.73 -25.23 -27.09
N ASP A 594 9.67 -26.07 -27.52
CA ASP A 594 9.77 -27.47 -27.11
C ASP A 594 11.21 -27.99 -27.05
N ASN A 595 11.38 -29.20 -26.49
CA ASN A 595 12.65 -29.91 -26.36
C ASN A 595 12.64 -31.32 -27.00
N SER A 596 11.79 -31.54 -28.00
CA SER A 596 11.75 -32.76 -28.80
C SER A 596 13.09 -33.00 -29.48
N SER A 597 13.51 -34.26 -29.54
CA SER A 597 14.71 -34.68 -30.28
C SER A 597 14.46 -34.93 -31.77
N SER A 598 13.22 -34.76 -32.24
CA SER A 598 12.87 -34.99 -33.65
C SER A 598 13.49 -33.91 -34.55
N GLU A 599 13.47 -32.67 -34.05
CA GLU A 599 14.29 -31.58 -34.54
C GLU A 599 15.26 -31.20 -33.40
N PRO A 600 16.56 -31.45 -33.51
CA PRO A 600 17.50 -31.08 -32.45
C PRO A 600 17.67 -29.56 -32.35
N ALA A 601 17.81 -29.02 -31.14
CA ALA A 601 18.20 -27.63 -30.93
C ALA A 601 19.61 -27.36 -31.48
N HIS A 602 19.90 -26.12 -31.85
CA HIS A 602 21.24 -25.72 -32.30
C HIS A 602 22.22 -25.70 -31.13
N SER A 603 21.78 -25.14 -30.00
CA SER A 603 22.50 -25.17 -28.73
C SER A 603 21.54 -25.56 -27.60
N GLY A 604 22.07 -26.10 -26.49
CA GLY A 604 21.23 -26.48 -25.36
C GLY A 604 20.26 -27.65 -25.64
N SER A 605 19.01 -27.52 -25.23
CA SER A 605 17.98 -28.57 -25.30
C SER A 605 16.62 -28.06 -25.75
N TRP A 606 16.38 -26.75 -25.78
CA TRP A 606 15.12 -26.14 -26.17
C TRP A 606 15.29 -25.31 -27.43
N LYS A 607 14.21 -25.16 -28.18
CA LYS A 607 14.18 -24.38 -29.44
C LYS A 607 12.77 -23.85 -29.69
N ALA A 608 12.63 -22.98 -30.67
CA ALA A 608 11.34 -22.66 -31.26
C ALA A 608 11.15 -23.42 -32.58
N TRP A 609 10.16 -24.30 -32.66
CA TRP A 609 9.80 -25.06 -33.85
C TRP A 609 8.43 -24.57 -34.35
N LEU A 610 8.42 -23.96 -35.52
CA LEU A 610 7.21 -23.49 -36.20
C LEU A 610 6.87 -24.43 -37.37
N ASP A 611 5.58 -24.67 -37.55
CA ASP A 611 5.01 -25.54 -38.59
C ASP A 611 5.52 -27.00 -38.48
N GLY A 612 5.67 -27.72 -39.60
CA GLY A 612 6.11 -29.12 -39.59
C GLY A 612 4.98 -30.15 -39.67
N TYR A 613 3.76 -29.75 -40.06
CA TYR A 613 2.55 -30.57 -39.95
C TYR A 613 2.22 -31.34 -41.23
N GLY A 614 2.72 -30.93 -42.40
CA GLY A 614 2.31 -31.48 -43.71
C GLY A 614 0.83 -31.20 -44.02
N SER A 615 0.31 -30.11 -43.47
CA SER A 615 -1.05 -29.62 -43.70
C SER A 615 -1.11 -28.13 -43.38
N ALA A 616 -2.10 -27.42 -43.93
CA ALA A 616 -2.14 -25.97 -43.82
C ALA A 616 -2.14 -25.51 -42.35
N HIS A 617 -1.07 -24.81 -41.96
CA HIS A 617 -0.85 -24.36 -40.58
C HIS A 617 -0.19 -22.98 -40.52
N THR A 618 -0.28 -22.32 -39.38
CA THR A 618 0.37 -21.02 -39.16
C THR A 618 0.78 -20.90 -37.70
N ASP A 619 2.08 -20.92 -37.47
CA ASP A 619 2.67 -20.66 -36.17
C ASP A 619 3.24 -19.25 -36.03
N THR A 620 3.23 -18.73 -34.80
CA THR A 620 3.80 -17.41 -34.49
C THR A 620 4.72 -17.46 -33.28
N LEU A 621 5.74 -16.59 -33.30
CA LEU A 621 6.70 -16.37 -32.22
C LEU A 621 7.05 -14.88 -32.20
N SER A 622 6.87 -14.19 -31.06
CA SER A 622 7.13 -12.75 -30.99
C SER A 622 7.68 -12.23 -29.66
N GLN A 623 8.52 -11.21 -29.72
CA GLN A 623 9.07 -10.50 -28.56
C GLN A 623 9.27 -9.02 -28.88
N THR A 624 8.93 -8.15 -27.93
CA THR A 624 9.13 -6.70 -28.06
C THR A 624 10.48 -6.29 -27.48
N VAL A 625 11.27 -5.55 -28.27
CA VAL A 625 12.61 -5.07 -27.90
C VAL A 625 12.77 -3.58 -28.20
N SER A 626 13.54 -2.87 -27.36
CA SER A 626 13.86 -1.45 -27.54
C SER A 626 15.31 -1.27 -27.99
N VAL A 627 15.52 -0.80 -29.21
CA VAL A 627 16.87 -0.51 -29.73
C VAL A 627 17.28 0.90 -29.26
N PRO A 628 18.35 1.07 -28.47
CA PRO A 628 18.74 2.39 -27.96
C PRO A 628 19.07 3.38 -29.09
N ALA A 629 18.83 4.68 -28.84
CA ALA A 629 19.25 5.74 -29.74
C ALA A 629 20.77 5.91 -29.69
N GLY A 630 21.40 6.27 -30.81
CA GLY A 630 22.85 6.53 -30.86
C GLY A 630 23.74 5.28 -30.96
N CYS A 631 23.16 4.09 -31.17
CA CYS A 631 23.93 2.90 -31.57
C CYS A 631 24.47 3.04 -32.98
N ALA A 632 25.77 2.76 -33.14
CA ALA A 632 26.42 2.67 -34.43
C ALA A 632 25.93 1.43 -35.19
N SER A 633 25.51 0.39 -34.47
CA SER A 633 24.92 -0.82 -35.05
C SER A 633 23.90 -1.48 -34.12
N ALA A 634 22.89 -2.11 -34.71
CA ALA A 634 21.99 -3.07 -34.06
C ALA A 634 21.89 -4.32 -34.95
N THR A 635 22.44 -5.44 -34.49
CA THR A 635 22.57 -6.67 -35.28
C THR A 635 21.75 -7.78 -34.64
N LEU A 636 20.71 -8.24 -35.33
CA LEU A 636 19.96 -9.44 -34.96
C LEU A 636 20.64 -10.67 -35.55
N THR A 637 20.92 -11.67 -34.74
CA THR A 637 21.35 -13.00 -35.15
C THR A 637 20.35 -14.05 -34.69
N LEU A 638 20.20 -15.12 -35.47
CA LEU A 638 19.50 -16.35 -35.06
C LEU A 638 20.12 -17.54 -35.79
N ALA A 639 20.05 -18.73 -35.19
CA ALA A 639 20.26 -19.99 -35.89
C ALA A 639 18.93 -20.43 -36.50
N LEU A 640 18.88 -20.68 -37.81
CA LEU A 640 17.68 -21.16 -38.51
C LEU A 640 17.98 -22.49 -39.21
N HIS A 641 17.21 -23.53 -38.89
CA HIS A 641 17.16 -24.77 -39.64
C HIS A 641 15.80 -24.86 -40.37
N ILE A 642 15.84 -25.21 -41.65
CA ILE A 642 14.65 -25.42 -42.47
C ILE A 642 14.75 -26.85 -42.99
N ASP A 643 13.86 -27.71 -42.52
CA ASP A 643 13.71 -29.08 -43.02
C ASP A 643 12.41 -29.18 -43.83
N THR A 644 12.47 -29.80 -45.01
CA THR A 644 11.32 -29.85 -45.91
C THR A 644 11.28 -31.14 -46.72
N ALA A 645 10.06 -31.65 -46.91
CA ALA A 645 9.76 -32.72 -47.85
C ALA A 645 9.44 -32.21 -49.26
N GLU A 646 9.32 -30.89 -49.45
CA GLU A 646 9.11 -30.27 -50.76
C GLU A 646 10.37 -30.35 -51.63
N THR A 647 10.18 -30.43 -52.96
CA THR A 647 11.29 -30.44 -53.92
C THR A 647 11.18 -29.32 -54.96
N GLY A 648 12.31 -28.79 -55.39
CA GLY A 648 12.39 -27.70 -56.37
C GLY A 648 12.63 -26.34 -55.74
N SER A 649 12.33 -25.26 -56.47
CA SER A 649 12.62 -23.88 -56.06
C SER A 649 11.36 -23.03 -55.83
N THR A 650 10.19 -23.65 -55.77
CA THR A 650 8.93 -22.96 -55.51
C THR A 650 8.77 -22.78 -54.00
N ALA A 651 8.49 -21.55 -53.57
CA ALA A 651 8.18 -21.22 -52.19
C ALA A 651 6.71 -21.53 -51.88
N TYR A 652 6.45 -22.74 -51.39
CA TYR A 652 5.13 -23.18 -50.93
C TYR A 652 4.89 -22.72 -49.50
N ASP A 653 5.88 -22.98 -48.63
CA ASP A 653 5.82 -22.66 -47.20
C ASP A 653 6.79 -21.52 -46.90
N THR A 654 6.45 -20.66 -45.94
CA THR A 654 7.27 -19.48 -45.64
C THR A 654 7.41 -19.19 -44.15
N LEU A 655 8.59 -18.72 -43.76
CA LEU A 655 8.83 -18.08 -42.47
C LEU A 655 9.10 -16.60 -42.71
N THR A 656 8.25 -15.73 -42.18
CA THR A 656 8.41 -14.27 -42.29
C THR A 656 8.78 -13.65 -40.96
N LEU A 657 9.89 -12.92 -40.92
CA LEU A 657 10.32 -12.10 -39.79
C LEU A 657 10.00 -10.62 -40.04
N LYS A 658 9.26 -10.01 -39.11
CA LYS A 658 8.94 -8.57 -39.10
C LYS A 658 9.47 -7.88 -37.84
N ALA A 659 9.79 -6.60 -37.97
CA ALA A 659 9.97 -5.67 -36.85
C ALA A 659 8.88 -4.59 -36.92
N GLY A 660 7.86 -4.71 -36.06
CA GLY A 660 6.63 -3.94 -36.19
C GLY A 660 5.92 -4.26 -37.52
N SER A 661 5.67 -3.25 -38.35
CA SER A 661 5.07 -3.43 -39.68
C SER A 661 6.09 -3.72 -40.80
N THR A 662 7.39 -3.61 -40.52
CA THR A 662 8.45 -3.77 -41.52
C THR A 662 8.85 -5.24 -41.64
N THR A 663 8.75 -5.80 -42.84
CA THR A 663 9.30 -7.14 -43.14
C THR A 663 10.81 -7.06 -43.26
N LEU A 664 11.52 -7.78 -42.40
CA LEU A 664 12.99 -7.87 -42.42
C LEU A 664 13.46 -8.93 -43.41
N LYS A 665 12.84 -10.11 -43.38
CA LYS A 665 13.18 -11.23 -44.24
C LYS A 665 12.03 -12.24 -44.31
N THR A 666 11.93 -12.90 -45.46
CA THR A 666 11.14 -14.11 -45.63
C THR A 666 12.07 -15.22 -46.13
N TRP A 667 11.97 -16.39 -45.50
CA TRP A 667 12.54 -17.66 -45.94
C TRP A 667 11.41 -18.58 -46.39
N SER A 668 11.77 -19.65 -47.10
CA SER A 668 10.84 -20.64 -47.60
C SER A 668 11.43 -22.04 -47.57
N ASN A 669 10.61 -23.05 -47.88
CA ASN A 669 11.06 -24.41 -48.14
C ASN A 669 12.21 -24.49 -49.18
N ALA A 670 12.26 -23.58 -50.16
CA ALA A 670 13.34 -23.53 -51.15
C ALA A 670 14.69 -23.07 -50.58
N ASP A 671 14.72 -22.53 -49.37
CA ASP A 671 15.94 -22.10 -48.65
C ASP A 671 16.51 -23.20 -47.74
N ALA A 672 15.96 -24.42 -47.79
CA ALA A 672 16.41 -25.56 -46.98
C ALA A 672 17.89 -25.88 -47.19
N ALA A 673 18.58 -26.15 -46.08
CA ALA A 673 20.00 -26.45 -46.03
C ALA A 673 20.28 -27.54 -44.99
N ALA A 674 21.43 -28.21 -45.12
CA ALA A 674 21.84 -29.20 -44.14
C ALA A 674 22.16 -28.52 -42.80
N GLY A 675 21.33 -28.78 -41.79
CA GLY A 675 21.46 -28.25 -40.43
C GLY A 675 21.15 -26.76 -40.31
N TYR A 676 21.57 -26.17 -39.18
CA TYR A 676 21.35 -24.76 -38.89
C TYR A 676 22.26 -23.83 -39.69
N VAL A 677 21.68 -22.73 -40.16
CA VAL A 677 22.38 -21.61 -40.80
C VAL A 677 22.18 -20.35 -39.97
N GLN A 678 23.27 -19.74 -39.51
CA GLN A 678 23.21 -18.48 -38.79
C GLN A 678 22.75 -17.34 -39.72
N GLN A 679 21.65 -16.71 -39.38
CA GLN A 679 21.14 -15.51 -40.05
C GLN A 679 21.67 -14.27 -39.32
N THR A 680 21.86 -13.18 -40.05
CA THR A 680 22.28 -11.89 -39.50
C THR A 680 21.55 -10.77 -40.22
N LEU A 681 20.84 -9.93 -39.48
CA LEU A 681 20.04 -8.83 -40.01
C LEU A 681 20.40 -7.51 -39.32
N ASP A 682 20.42 -6.44 -40.10
CA ASP A 682 20.68 -5.09 -39.58
C ASP A 682 19.36 -4.42 -39.17
N LEU A 683 19.25 -4.10 -37.88
CA LEU A 683 18.13 -3.39 -37.27
C LEU A 683 18.50 -1.95 -36.88
N SER A 684 19.64 -1.42 -37.34
CA SER A 684 20.11 -0.07 -36.98
C SER A 684 19.12 1.03 -37.38
N SER A 685 18.29 0.80 -38.41
CA SER A 685 17.19 1.72 -38.79
C SER A 685 16.07 1.85 -37.74
N PHE A 686 16.07 0.97 -36.74
CA PHE A 686 15.19 0.99 -35.58
C PHE A 686 15.85 1.59 -34.34
N ALA A 687 17.10 2.10 -34.42
CA ALA A 687 17.74 2.80 -33.31
C ALA A 687 16.84 3.94 -32.80
N GLY A 688 16.64 3.98 -31.49
CA GLY A 688 15.71 4.89 -30.81
C GLY A 688 14.23 4.47 -30.90
N LYS A 689 13.91 3.25 -31.35
CA LYS A 689 12.54 2.73 -31.44
C LYS A 689 12.38 1.43 -30.65
N THR A 690 11.18 1.23 -30.14
CA THR A 690 10.69 -0.07 -29.65
C THR A 690 9.96 -0.78 -30.77
N VAL A 691 10.33 -2.03 -31.05
CA VAL A 691 9.73 -2.85 -32.11
C VAL A 691 9.43 -4.25 -31.61
N THR A 692 8.31 -4.83 -32.06
CA THR A 692 8.01 -6.24 -31.86
C THR A 692 8.61 -7.04 -33.00
N LEU A 693 9.55 -7.91 -32.69
CA LEU A 693 10.01 -8.95 -33.61
C LEU A 693 8.95 -10.03 -33.66
N THR A 694 8.45 -10.34 -34.86
CA THR A 694 7.42 -11.36 -35.08
C THR A 694 7.88 -12.29 -36.17
N PHE A 695 8.03 -13.56 -35.84
CA PHE A 695 8.17 -14.67 -36.77
C PHE A 695 6.78 -15.26 -37.02
N THR A 696 6.46 -15.50 -38.29
CA THR A 696 5.23 -16.16 -38.72
C THR A 696 5.60 -17.26 -39.70
N GLY A 697 5.44 -18.50 -39.28
CA GLY A 697 5.47 -19.67 -40.14
C GLY A 697 4.13 -19.84 -40.84
N THR A 698 4.13 -20.27 -42.09
CA THR A 698 2.92 -20.61 -42.82
C THR A 698 3.23 -21.78 -43.74
N GLU A 699 2.55 -22.88 -43.49
CA GLU A 699 2.64 -24.13 -44.24
C GLU A 699 1.37 -24.30 -45.08
N ASP A 700 1.52 -24.87 -46.28
CA ASP A 700 0.42 -25.24 -47.15
C ASP A 700 -0.10 -26.67 -46.87
N GLY A 701 -1.04 -27.14 -47.67
CA GLY A 701 -1.73 -28.41 -47.45
C GLY A 701 -1.02 -29.68 -47.94
N SER A 702 0.22 -29.61 -48.45
CA SER A 702 0.81 -30.67 -49.28
C SER A 702 1.94 -31.45 -48.59
N ASN A 703 3.20 -31.01 -48.72
CA ASN A 703 4.32 -31.63 -48.02
C ASN A 703 4.78 -30.74 -46.87
N GLN A 704 5.51 -31.35 -45.93
CA GLN A 704 5.90 -30.67 -44.72
C GLN A 704 7.06 -29.70 -44.93
N THR A 705 7.05 -28.59 -44.18
CA THR A 705 8.23 -27.77 -43.91
C THR A 705 8.28 -27.33 -42.44
N SER A 706 9.39 -27.63 -41.76
CA SER A 706 9.70 -27.21 -40.39
C SER A 706 10.61 -26.00 -40.41
N PHE A 707 10.27 -24.97 -39.63
CA PHE A 707 11.14 -23.82 -39.37
C PHE A 707 11.60 -23.81 -37.92
N VAL A 708 12.85 -24.19 -37.70
CA VAL A 708 13.42 -24.33 -36.34
C VAL A 708 14.37 -23.18 -36.06
N ILE A 709 14.04 -22.38 -35.06
CA ILE A 709 14.75 -21.16 -34.66
C ILE A 709 15.39 -21.39 -33.29
N ASP A 710 16.64 -20.96 -33.16
CA ASP A 710 17.39 -21.02 -31.92
C ASP A 710 18.42 -19.87 -31.83
N ASP A 711 19.01 -19.67 -30.64
CA ASP A 711 20.07 -18.68 -30.36
C ASP A 711 19.79 -17.27 -30.89
N VAL A 712 18.56 -16.77 -30.69
CA VAL A 712 18.16 -15.44 -31.13
C VAL A 712 18.83 -14.38 -30.24
N ALA A 713 19.58 -13.46 -30.84
CA ALA A 713 20.24 -12.38 -30.11
C ALA A 713 20.18 -11.07 -30.88
N LEU A 714 19.88 -9.96 -30.20
CA LEU A 714 19.96 -8.61 -30.78
C LEU A 714 21.05 -7.83 -30.08
N ASN A 715 22.21 -7.75 -30.72
CA ASN A 715 23.38 -7.07 -30.16
C ASN A 715 23.45 -5.63 -30.68
N VAL A 716 23.52 -4.66 -29.78
CA VAL A 716 23.72 -3.24 -30.10
C VAL A 716 25.12 -2.79 -29.70
N LYS A 717 25.70 -1.85 -30.47
CA LYS A 717 27.00 -1.23 -30.21
C LYS A 717 27.06 0.20 -30.72
#